data_AF-A0A4V3XER4-F1
#
_entry.id   AF-A0A4V3XER4-F1
#
_cell.length_a   1.000
_cell.length_b   1.000
_cell.length_c   1.000
_cell.angle_alpha   90.00
_cell.angle_beta   90.00
_cell.angle_gamma   90.00
#
_symmetry.space_group_name_H-M   'P 1'
#
loop_
_entity.id
_entity.type
_entity.pdbx_description
1 polymer ?
#
loop_
_entity_poly.entity_id
_entity_poly.type
_entity_poly.pdbx_seq_one_letter_code
_entity_poly.pdbx_strand_id
1 'polypeptide(L)'
;MSPAPIPVLGSLSVYESYEETTHIGTRFPNSAVQISQLLKASNSNELIKDLATLVSHRGVVFFSNQDITVEEQQELSTRLGELSGKPQTSTLHKHPITETTSELGSEISVISSTMVGIAKAGLVKSTRASNGWHTDITFEKVPSDYAILKMHTIPPVGGDTLWASGYEAYDRLSPAFKHFLEGLTALHSGKIFIQLSQRLGIPIQDLRGSPENTGESLTAIHPIIRTNPVTGFKALFVNKAFTKRIVELTPEESDTVLDYLFRHVSENHDLQVRYRWRPNDVAIWDNRSTFHTATARSSINMDSMPVELLHTIVDDVDSFEDLLHLRTLNRLFCTLSTPRVFRRVRVRNTIKSAEAFASIVAAKLVNGIWPGLSASADYSSRVRKSLASSFLHVSEQTSIKILNLTFYPYLEQAGIDEFDEPALKYLKLQFSILAALAKGNSRRPAALTTLTIKNFIAFHNELYDRDSFLALFHSLSHLRLRFLSASNTEGGYFQNPFVKFWEDTVQRCILETSTSFSQSLRSLTLHSNQTVGVIPALDFSSLIYPSLEFLSLENITFTQGSAGVEDFIVRHKNTLKNLMLKTCMIAVHTPAGPPERTWSDLWDCFAAEIKNLVDLRIEMSQSYLHEEMNYVQLDEGFGWVPIEGDQETLTQDDLALQNFVSVVASRRSTA
;
A
#
# COMPACT_ATOMS: atom_id res chain seq x y z
N MET A 1 -28.53 61.08 -1.49
CA MET A 1 -29.02 60.87 -0.11
C MET A 1 -29.14 59.38 0.11
N SER A 2 -28.39 58.81 1.05
CA SER A 2 -28.58 57.39 1.40
C SER A 2 -30.01 57.21 1.96
N PRO A 3 -30.76 56.19 1.55
CA PRO A 3 -32.05 55.90 2.16
C PRO A 3 -31.88 55.69 3.68
N ALA A 4 -32.91 56.06 4.45
CA ALA A 4 -32.90 55.82 5.89
C ALA A 4 -32.84 54.30 6.17
N PRO A 5 -32.09 53.84 7.19
CA PRO A 5 -31.99 52.43 7.53
C PRO A 5 -33.38 51.82 7.75
N ILE A 6 -33.60 50.62 7.21
CA ILE A 6 -34.81 49.84 7.49
C ILE A 6 -34.61 49.21 8.88
N PRO A 7 -35.44 49.54 9.90
CA PRO A 7 -35.30 48.94 11.22
C PRO A 7 -35.73 47.47 11.19
N VAL A 8 -35.10 46.65 12.04
CA VAL A 8 -35.57 45.28 12.34
C VAL A 8 -36.99 45.40 12.90
N LEU A 9 -37.95 44.74 12.26
CA LEU A 9 -39.37 44.81 12.59
C LEU A 9 -39.71 43.97 13.82
N GLY A 10 -38.90 42.95 14.11
CA GLY A 10 -39.06 42.09 15.28
C GLY A 10 -40.16 41.04 15.13
N SER A 11 -40.72 40.86 13.93
CA SER A 11 -41.73 39.82 13.66
C SER A 11 -41.14 38.41 13.80
N LEU A 12 -39.82 38.25 13.66
CA LEU A 12 -39.10 37.00 13.93
C LEU A 12 -38.73 36.77 15.41
N SER A 13 -38.93 37.76 16.29
CA SER A 13 -38.53 37.67 17.71
C SER A 13 -39.30 36.60 18.51
N VAL A 14 -40.44 36.14 17.98
CA VAL A 14 -41.22 35.04 18.56
C VAL A 14 -40.51 33.69 18.44
N TYR A 15 -39.54 33.57 17.54
CA TYR A 15 -38.77 32.36 17.33
C TYR A 15 -37.45 32.43 18.08
N GLU A 16 -37.12 31.33 18.76
CA GLU A 16 -35.85 31.20 19.46
C GLU A 16 -34.66 31.28 18.48
N SER A 17 -33.75 32.21 18.74
CA SER A 17 -32.55 32.42 17.94
C SER A 17 -31.34 32.75 18.81
N TYR A 18 -30.16 32.51 18.26
CA TYR A 18 -28.88 32.70 18.92
C TYR A 18 -27.93 33.46 18.01
N GLU A 19 -27.16 34.39 18.57
CA GLU A 19 -26.05 35.00 17.86
C GLU A 19 -24.86 34.03 17.86
N GLU A 20 -24.36 33.68 16.68
CA GLU A 20 -23.21 32.76 16.56
C GLU A 20 -21.90 33.46 16.99
N THR A 21 -21.80 34.76 16.72
CA THR A 21 -20.71 35.63 17.19
C THR A 21 -21.25 37.04 17.46
N THR A 22 -20.46 37.88 18.10
CA THR A 22 -20.85 39.28 18.39
C THR A 22 -21.19 40.07 17.12
N HIS A 23 -20.38 39.96 16.06
CA HIS A 23 -20.48 40.87 14.90
C HIS A 23 -21.14 40.26 13.66
N ILE A 24 -21.30 38.93 13.60
CA ILE A 24 -21.86 38.25 12.43
C ILE A 24 -22.52 36.92 12.80
N GLY A 25 -23.57 36.56 12.09
CA GLY A 25 -24.22 35.25 12.22
C GLY A 25 -25.35 35.25 13.25
N THR A 26 -26.53 34.82 12.82
CA THR A 26 -27.66 34.49 13.70
C THR A 26 -28.20 33.13 13.31
N ARG A 27 -28.54 32.28 14.28
CA ARG A 27 -29.03 30.93 14.03
C ARG A 27 -30.40 30.72 14.65
N PHE A 28 -31.29 30.11 13.87
CA PHE A 28 -32.52 29.49 14.33
C PHE A 28 -32.30 27.97 14.40
N PRO A 29 -31.94 27.41 15.58
CA PRO A 29 -31.58 26.00 15.70
C PRO A 29 -32.79 25.07 15.76
N ASN A 30 -33.95 25.60 16.14
CA ASN A 30 -35.16 24.82 16.31
C ASN A 30 -35.74 24.44 14.94
N SER A 31 -35.75 23.14 14.63
CA SER A 31 -36.31 22.62 13.38
C SER A 31 -37.83 22.78 13.27
N ALA A 32 -38.52 23.30 14.29
CA ALA A 32 -39.92 23.72 14.15
C ALA A 32 -40.05 25.02 13.35
N VAL A 33 -39.00 25.85 13.30
CA VAL A 33 -38.98 27.07 12.48
C VAL A 33 -38.64 26.68 11.04
N GLN A 34 -39.67 26.61 10.20
CA GLN A 34 -39.54 26.23 8.80
C GLN A 34 -39.75 27.44 7.89
N ILE A 35 -38.80 27.71 7.00
CA ILE A 35 -38.91 28.81 6.03
C ILE A 35 -40.14 28.64 5.12
N SER A 36 -40.48 27.40 4.75
CA SER A 36 -41.69 27.10 3.97
C SER A 36 -42.98 27.58 4.67
N GLN A 37 -43.01 27.54 6.01
CA GLN A 37 -44.12 28.06 6.80
C GLN A 37 -44.10 29.60 6.86
N LEU A 38 -42.91 30.22 6.97
CA LEU A 38 -42.78 31.68 6.92
C LEU A 38 -43.29 32.23 5.58
N LEU A 39 -43.02 31.53 4.47
CA LEU A 39 -43.52 31.91 3.13
C LEU A 39 -45.05 31.83 3.03
N LYS A 40 -45.66 30.81 3.65
CA LYS A 40 -47.11 30.52 3.60
C LYS A 40 -47.92 31.24 4.69
N ALA A 41 -47.28 31.85 5.68
CA ALA A 41 -47.94 32.56 6.76
C ALA A 41 -48.77 33.75 6.25
N SER A 42 -49.85 34.08 6.95
CA SER A 42 -50.73 35.21 6.60
C SER A 42 -50.00 36.56 6.65
N ASN A 43 -48.99 36.69 7.51
CA ASN A 43 -48.11 37.85 7.62
C ASN A 43 -46.74 37.63 6.94
N SER A 44 -46.66 36.76 5.93
CA SER A 44 -45.39 36.39 5.28
C SER A 44 -44.57 37.58 4.78
N ASN A 45 -45.18 38.62 4.20
CA ASN A 45 -44.46 39.81 3.74
C ASN A 45 -43.71 40.52 4.89
N GLU A 46 -44.30 40.57 6.08
CA GLU A 46 -43.66 41.16 7.25
C GLU A 46 -42.49 40.30 7.74
N LEU A 47 -42.69 38.97 7.80
CA LEU A 47 -41.67 38.00 8.21
C LEU A 47 -40.47 37.98 7.26
N ILE A 48 -40.71 37.96 5.94
CA ILE A 48 -39.64 37.93 4.94
C ILE A 48 -38.91 39.28 4.89
N LYS A 49 -39.61 40.41 5.07
CA LYS A 49 -38.96 41.72 5.17
C LYS A 49 -38.09 41.83 6.42
N ASP A 50 -38.56 41.32 7.55
CA ASP A 50 -37.78 41.26 8.78
C ASP A 50 -36.57 40.34 8.62
N LEU A 51 -36.74 39.19 7.94
CA LEU A 51 -35.63 38.28 7.60
C LEU A 51 -34.57 38.96 6.73
N ALA A 52 -34.97 39.68 5.68
CA ALA A 52 -34.04 40.42 4.81
C ALA A 52 -33.27 41.48 5.61
N THR A 53 -33.95 42.17 6.52
CA THR A 53 -33.35 43.18 7.39
C THR A 53 -32.38 42.55 8.39
N LEU A 54 -32.79 41.45 9.04
CA LEU A 54 -31.95 40.68 9.95
C LEU A 54 -30.68 40.16 9.26
N VAL A 55 -30.81 39.57 8.07
CA VAL A 55 -29.68 39.13 7.24
C VAL A 55 -28.76 40.30 6.91
N SER A 56 -29.31 41.46 6.52
CA SER A 56 -28.50 42.64 6.18
C SER A 56 -27.75 43.23 7.37
N HIS A 57 -28.32 43.14 8.58
CA HIS A 57 -27.69 43.58 9.83
C HIS A 57 -26.67 42.59 10.37
N ARG A 58 -26.98 41.30 10.31
CA ARG A 58 -26.18 40.21 10.91
C ARG A 58 -25.22 39.55 9.92
N GLY A 59 -25.24 39.95 8.66
CA GLY A 59 -24.43 39.41 7.58
C GLY A 59 -24.94 38.06 7.06
N VAL A 60 -25.16 37.08 7.95
CA VAL A 60 -25.66 35.75 7.60
C VAL A 60 -26.61 35.21 8.66
N VAL A 61 -27.66 34.51 8.23
CA VAL A 61 -28.64 33.82 9.06
C VAL A 61 -28.71 32.34 8.69
N PHE A 62 -28.72 31.47 9.69
CA PHE A 62 -28.74 30.02 9.55
C PHE A 62 -30.04 29.43 10.07
N PHE A 63 -30.62 28.51 9.31
CA PHE A 63 -31.77 27.71 9.71
C PHE A 63 -31.41 26.22 9.67
N SER A 64 -31.69 25.51 10.76
CA SER A 64 -31.36 24.09 10.85
C SER A 64 -32.48 23.20 10.29
N ASN A 65 -32.12 22.17 9.52
CA ASN A 65 -33.02 21.14 8.96
C ASN A 65 -34.31 21.68 8.30
N GLN A 66 -34.17 22.29 7.12
CA GLN A 66 -35.26 22.98 6.41
C GLN A 66 -35.88 22.14 5.28
N ASP A 67 -37.21 22.12 5.21
CA ASP A 67 -38.00 21.38 4.22
C ASP A 67 -38.23 22.13 2.90
N ILE A 68 -37.75 23.38 2.80
CA ILE A 68 -37.96 24.26 1.64
C ILE A 68 -37.62 23.59 0.30
N THR A 69 -38.54 23.70 -0.68
CA THR A 69 -38.31 23.21 -2.04
C THR A 69 -37.46 24.19 -2.85
N VAL A 70 -37.05 23.76 -4.04
CA VAL A 70 -36.30 24.61 -4.97
C VAL A 70 -37.12 25.85 -5.39
N GLU A 71 -38.40 25.65 -5.68
CA GLU A 71 -39.33 26.71 -6.08
C GLU A 71 -39.54 27.71 -4.94
N GLU A 72 -39.74 27.20 -3.72
CA GLU A 72 -39.86 28.04 -2.52
C GLU A 72 -38.55 28.80 -2.22
N GLN A 73 -37.38 28.23 -2.49
CA GLN A 73 -36.09 28.90 -2.37
C GLN A 73 -35.95 30.06 -3.38
N GLN A 74 -36.41 29.87 -4.62
CA GLN A 74 -36.46 30.93 -5.64
C GLN A 74 -37.44 32.04 -5.27
N GLU A 75 -38.61 31.67 -4.76
CA GLU A 75 -39.61 32.63 -4.25
C GLU A 75 -39.02 33.46 -3.10
N LEU A 76 -38.39 32.80 -2.12
CA LEU A 76 -37.74 33.46 -1.00
C LEU A 76 -36.68 34.44 -1.48
N SER A 77 -35.77 34.02 -2.37
CA SER A 77 -34.71 34.89 -2.90
C SER A 77 -35.28 36.12 -3.61
N THR A 78 -36.36 35.95 -4.36
CA THR A 78 -37.02 37.05 -5.08
C THR A 78 -37.64 38.03 -4.09
N ARG A 79 -38.40 37.52 -3.11
CA ARG A 79 -39.11 38.32 -2.11
C ARG A 79 -38.18 39.05 -1.14
N LEU A 80 -37.06 38.43 -0.74
CA LEU A 80 -36.04 39.10 0.09
C LEU A 80 -35.54 40.37 -0.58
N GLY A 81 -35.21 40.30 -1.87
CA GLY A 81 -34.78 41.44 -2.66
C GLY A 81 -35.89 42.49 -2.83
N GLU A 82 -37.09 42.08 -3.27
CA GLU A 82 -38.22 43.00 -3.50
C GLU A 82 -38.62 43.76 -2.24
N LEU A 83 -38.78 43.05 -1.12
CA LEU A 83 -39.23 43.63 0.15
C LEU A 83 -38.14 44.47 0.84
N SER A 84 -36.88 44.27 0.49
CA SER A 84 -35.76 45.12 0.93
C SER A 84 -35.38 46.22 -0.07
N GLY A 85 -36.13 46.35 -1.17
CA GLY A 85 -36.04 47.49 -2.09
C GLY A 85 -35.03 47.35 -3.22
N LYS A 86 -34.76 46.13 -3.71
CA LYS A 86 -33.96 45.95 -4.94
C LYS A 86 -34.61 46.66 -6.14
N PRO A 87 -33.84 47.07 -7.16
CA PRO A 87 -34.40 47.60 -8.40
C PRO A 87 -35.34 46.59 -9.08
N GLN A 88 -36.45 47.05 -9.67
CA GLN A 88 -37.41 46.19 -10.38
C GLN A 88 -36.79 45.46 -11.59
N THR A 89 -35.72 46.01 -12.15
CA THR A 89 -34.96 45.42 -13.26
C THR A 89 -34.03 44.27 -12.82
N SER A 90 -33.83 44.07 -11.52
CA SER A 90 -32.94 43.04 -10.98
C SER A 90 -33.71 41.74 -10.70
N THR A 91 -33.33 40.68 -11.40
CA THR A 91 -33.87 39.32 -11.27
C THR A 91 -32.87 38.39 -10.58
N LEU A 92 -33.20 37.10 -10.48
CA LEU A 92 -32.22 36.09 -10.06
C LEU A 92 -31.01 36.09 -11.00
N HIS A 93 -29.84 35.76 -10.45
CA HIS A 93 -28.59 35.76 -11.20
C HIS A 93 -28.35 34.40 -11.86
N LYS A 94 -28.10 34.45 -13.17
CA LYS A 94 -27.61 33.32 -13.95
C LYS A 94 -26.09 33.32 -13.98
N HIS A 95 -25.48 32.26 -13.46
CA HIS A 95 -24.04 32.15 -13.44
C HIS A 95 -23.45 32.07 -14.87
N PRO A 96 -22.31 32.74 -15.18
CA PRO A 96 -21.83 32.93 -16.55
C PRO A 96 -21.61 31.66 -17.38
N ILE A 97 -21.33 30.53 -16.73
CA ILE A 97 -21.00 29.23 -17.37
C ILE A 97 -21.96 28.10 -16.98
N THR A 98 -23.15 28.41 -16.48
CA THR A 98 -24.18 27.37 -16.27
C THR A 98 -24.66 26.86 -17.62
N GLU A 99 -24.87 25.54 -17.75
CA GLU A 99 -25.48 24.99 -18.96
C GLU A 99 -26.93 25.48 -19.08
N THR A 100 -27.31 25.96 -20.26
CA THR A 100 -28.64 26.52 -20.55
C THR A 100 -29.78 25.50 -20.31
N THR A 101 -29.45 24.21 -20.24
CA THR A 101 -30.35 23.05 -20.12
C THR A 101 -30.35 22.39 -18.74
N SER A 102 -29.90 23.06 -17.67
CA SER A 102 -29.96 22.48 -16.33
C SER A 102 -31.40 22.07 -15.98
N GLU A 103 -31.61 20.83 -15.52
CA GLU A 103 -32.92 20.27 -15.14
C GLU A 103 -33.63 21.10 -14.06
N LEU A 104 -32.88 21.92 -13.32
CA LEU A 104 -33.37 22.82 -12.25
C LEU A 104 -33.50 24.29 -12.71
N GLY A 105 -33.20 24.59 -13.98
CA GLY A 105 -33.17 25.94 -14.53
C GLY A 105 -31.83 26.67 -14.37
N SER A 106 -31.63 27.73 -15.16
CA SER A 106 -30.36 28.49 -15.25
C SER A 106 -30.06 29.38 -14.03
N GLU A 107 -31.08 29.67 -13.21
CA GLU A 107 -31.00 30.49 -11.99
C GLU A 107 -30.50 29.70 -10.77
N ILE A 108 -30.35 28.38 -10.91
CA ILE A 108 -29.94 27.49 -9.83
C ILE A 108 -28.56 26.93 -10.13
N SER A 109 -27.61 27.25 -9.25
CA SER A 109 -26.24 26.74 -9.32
C SER A 109 -26.07 25.59 -8.34
N VAL A 110 -25.91 24.37 -8.85
CA VAL A 110 -25.59 23.21 -8.03
C VAL A 110 -24.08 23.18 -7.76
N ILE A 111 -23.71 23.29 -6.49
CA ILE A 111 -22.32 23.15 -6.03
C ILE A 111 -22.11 21.71 -5.60
N SER A 112 -21.36 20.94 -6.41
CA SER A 112 -21.03 19.54 -6.11
C SER A 112 -19.53 19.30 -6.18
N SER A 113 -18.99 18.63 -5.16
CA SER A 113 -17.58 18.23 -5.12
C SER A 113 -17.23 17.04 -6.03
N THR A 114 -18.25 16.32 -6.55
CA THR A 114 -18.08 15.12 -7.36
C THR A 114 -18.37 15.35 -8.86
N MET A 115 -19.05 16.43 -9.22
CA MET A 115 -19.33 16.76 -10.62
C MET A 115 -18.26 17.68 -11.24
N VAL A 116 -18.00 17.49 -12.53
CA VAL A 116 -17.24 18.44 -13.35
C VAL A 116 -18.19 19.62 -13.66
N GLY A 117 -17.86 20.83 -13.21
CA GLY A 117 -18.73 22.01 -13.35
C GLY A 117 -18.23 23.23 -12.57
N ILE A 118 -19.13 24.18 -12.25
CA ILE A 118 -18.86 25.46 -11.54
C ILE A 118 -18.00 25.25 -10.27
N ALA A 119 -18.20 24.16 -9.56
CA ALA A 119 -17.43 23.78 -8.37
C ALA A 119 -15.91 23.59 -8.64
N LYS A 120 -15.51 23.25 -9.87
CA LYS A 120 -14.08 23.20 -10.27
C LYS A 120 -13.50 24.55 -10.66
N ALA A 121 -14.34 25.54 -11.02
CA ALA A 121 -13.89 26.90 -11.33
C ALA A 121 -13.32 27.61 -10.09
N GLY A 122 -13.92 27.34 -8.93
CA GLY A 122 -13.51 27.85 -7.61
C GLY A 122 -12.56 26.93 -6.83
N LEU A 123 -12.21 25.75 -7.37
CA LEU A 123 -11.17 24.88 -6.79
C LEU A 123 -9.80 25.53 -7.01
N VAL A 124 -9.51 26.54 -6.18
CA VAL A 124 -8.15 26.99 -5.96
C VAL A 124 -7.37 25.74 -5.56
N LYS A 125 -6.38 25.34 -6.36
CA LYS A 125 -5.33 24.37 -5.97
C LYS A 125 -4.44 24.94 -4.85
N SER A 126 -5.01 25.74 -3.96
CA SER A 126 -4.31 26.25 -2.79
C SER A 126 -4.55 25.29 -1.65
N THR A 127 -3.48 24.97 -0.94
CA THR A 127 -3.53 24.21 0.30
C THR A 127 -4.20 24.99 1.44
N ARG A 128 -4.52 26.29 1.25
CA ARG A 128 -5.08 27.18 2.29
C ARG A 128 -6.43 27.77 1.86
N ALA A 129 -7.46 27.52 2.67
CA ALA A 129 -8.78 28.13 2.52
C ALA A 129 -8.76 29.66 2.57
N SER A 130 -7.79 30.27 3.27
CA SER A 130 -7.64 31.73 3.35
C SER A 130 -7.41 32.42 2.01
N ASN A 131 -7.02 31.70 0.95
CA ASN A 131 -6.92 32.28 -0.39
C ASN A 131 -8.26 32.34 -1.13
N GLY A 132 -9.31 31.72 -0.60
CA GLY A 132 -10.64 31.64 -1.20
C GLY A 132 -11.65 32.63 -0.61
N TRP A 133 -11.23 33.63 0.17
CA TRP A 133 -12.16 34.65 0.69
C TRP A 133 -12.68 35.53 -0.46
N HIS A 134 -14.00 35.54 -0.62
CA HIS A 134 -14.67 36.30 -1.66
C HIS A 134 -16.07 36.74 -1.26
N THR A 135 -16.60 37.69 -2.02
CA THR A 135 -18.04 37.89 -2.13
C THR A 135 -18.44 37.56 -3.57
N ASP A 136 -19.63 37.01 -3.76
CA ASP A 136 -20.00 36.42 -5.03
C ASP A 136 -20.12 37.49 -6.12
N ILE A 137 -19.75 37.10 -7.35
CA ILE A 137 -20.05 37.82 -8.59
C ILE A 137 -19.69 39.31 -8.65
N THR A 138 -18.70 39.75 -7.86
CA THR A 138 -18.27 41.17 -7.88
C THR A 138 -17.74 41.68 -9.21
N PHE A 139 -17.48 40.79 -10.16
CA PHE A 139 -17.10 41.13 -11.53
C PHE A 139 -18.29 41.58 -12.41
N GLU A 140 -19.52 41.46 -11.92
CA GLU A 140 -20.71 42.05 -12.56
C GLU A 140 -20.88 43.53 -12.18
N LYS A 141 -21.50 44.31 -13.07
CA LYS A 141 -21.78 45.74 -12.81
C LYS A 141 -22.83 45.93 -11.73
N VAL A 142 -23.80 45.03 -11.69
CA VAL A 142 -24.84 44.95 -10.65
C VAL A 142 -24.70 43.59 -9.93
N PRO A 143 -23.87 43.51 -8.87
CA PRO A 143 -23.72 42.28 -8.08
C PRO A 143 -25.00 41.92 -7.32
N SER A 144 -25.07 40.68 -6.83
CA SER A 144 -26.22 40.18 -6.05
C SER A 144 -26.36 40.87 -4.70
N ASP A 145 -27.60 40.97 -4.23
CA ASP A 145 -27.98 41.46 -2.91
C ASP A 145 -27.84 40.37 -1.84
N TYR A 146 -28.56 39.26 -2.01
CA TYR A 146 -28.53 38.11 -1.12
C TYR A 146 -28.14 36.84 -1.87
N ALA A 147 -27.69 35.84 -1.11
CA ALA A 147 -27.55 34.50 -1.62
C ALA A 147 -28.05 33.49 -0.58
N ILE A 148 -28.56 32.37 -1.08
CA ILE A 148 -29.18 31.31 -0.28
C ILE A 148 -28.52 29.99 -0.66
N LEU A 149 -28.01 29.28 0.33
CA LEU A 149 -27.40 27.97 0.16
C LEU A 149 -28.10 26.95 1.05
N LYS A 150 -28.65 25.89 0.44
CA LYS A 150 -29.20 24.73 1.13
C LYS A 150 -28.24 23.54 0.98
N MET A 151 -27.90 22.90 2.09
CA MET A 151 -27.05 21.71 2.08
C MET A 151 -27.85 20.44 1.88
N HIS A 152 -27.71 19.81 0.71
CA HIS A 152 -28.32 18.52 0.41
C HIS A 152 -27.44 17.35 0.88
N THR A 153 -26.16 17.36 0.51
CA THR A 153 -25.20 16.28 0.81
C THR A 153 -23.97 16.87 1.49
N ILE A 154 -23.64 16.38 2.69
CA ILE A 154 -22.48 16.85 3.46
C ILE A 154 -21.42 15.76 3.59
N PRO A 155 -20.11 16.11 3.60
CA PRO A 155 -19.07 15.17 3.98
C PRO A 155 -19.14 14.85 5.49
N PRO A 156 -18.63 13.68 5.95
CA PRO A 156 -18.59 13.35 7.38
C PRO A 156 -17.79 14.35 8.22
N VAL A 157 -16.73 14.93 7.64
CA VAL A 157 -15.83 15.90 8.29
C VAL A 157 -15.35 16.95 7.26
N GLY A 158 -15.24 18.20 7.69
CA GLY A 158 -14.83 19.34 6.87
C GLY A 158 -15.95 19.85 5.96
N GLY A 159 -15.62 20.78 5.06
CA GLY A 159 -16.62 21.40 4.18
C GLY A 159 -17.50 22.45 4.88
N ASP A 160 -17.09 22.90 6.06
CA ASP A 160 -17.66 24.08 6.73
C ASP A 160 -17.46 25.32 5.85
N THR A 161 -18.31 26.31 6.03
CA THR A 161 -18.15 27.62 5.39
C THR A 161 -17.87 28.66 6.47
N LEU A 162 -16.91 29.55 6.21
CA LEU A 162 -16.66 30.72 7.05
C LEU A 162 -17.25 31.95 6.37
N TRP A 163 -17.79 32.87 7.16
CA TRP A 163 -18.19 34.21 6.73
C TRP A 163 -17.42 35.26 7.54
N ALA A 164 -17.31 36.46 6.97
CA ALA A 164 -16.62 37.61 7.53
C ALA A 164 -17.47 38.88 7.32
N SER A 165 -17.63 39.70 8.36
CA SER A 165 -18.39 40.95 8.30
C SER A 165 -17.59 42.06 7.61
N GLY A 166 -18.11 42.57 6.50
CA GLY A 166 -17.56 43.73 5.81
C GLY A 166 -17.74 45.04 6.57
N TYR A 167 -18.77 45.13 7.44
CA TYR A 167 -18.96 46.27 8.34
C TYR A 167 -17.86 46.31 9.39
N GLU A 168 -17.65 45.20 10.10
CA GLU A 168 -16.61 45.12 11.13
C GLU A 168 -15.21 45.26 10.52
N ALA A 169 -15.01 44.73 9.31
CA ALA A 169 -13.78 44.97 8.54
C ALA A 169 -13.55 46.47 8.31
N TYR A 170 -14.58 47.24 7.94
CA TYR A 170 -14.46 48.70 7.82
C TYR A 170 -14.25 49.34 9.19
N ASP A 171 -15.04 49.00 10.20
CA ASP A 171 -15.04 49.68 11.49
C ASP A 171 -13.73 49.58 12.24
N ARG A 172 -12.99 48.47 12.06
CA ARG A 172 -11.66 48.25 12.64
C ARG A 172 -10.53 48.97 11.93
N LEU A 173 -10.75 49.58 10.77
CA LEU A 173 -9.74 50.41 10.14
C LEU A 173 -9.54 51.70 10.94
N SER A 174 -8.30 52.18 10.99
CA SER A 174 -8.01 53.47 11.61
C SER A 174 -8.77 54.59 10.89
N PRO A 175 -9.18 55.67 11.58
CA PRO A 175 -9.89 56.78 10.95
C PRO A 175 -9.14 57.36 9.73
N ALA A 176 -7.81 57.43 9.78
CA ALA A 176 -6.98 57.88 8.67
C ALA A 176 -7.07 56.94 7.45
N PHE A 177 -7.04 55.62 7.68
CA PHE A 177 -7.14 54.65 6.60
C PHE A 177 -8.55 54.57 6.03
N LYS A 178 -9.59 54.73 6.86
CA LYS A 178 -10.98 54.90 6.39
C LYS A 178 -11.08 56.09 5.43
N HIS A 179 -10.57 57.26 5.83
CA HIS A 179 -10.58 58.45 4.99
C HIS A 179 -9.82 58.27 3.68
N PHE A 180 -8.66 57.61 3.73
CA PHE A 180 -7.86 57.30 2.54
C PHE A 180 -8.60 56.37 1.56
N LEU A 181 -9.27 55.33 2.04
CA LEU A 181 -9.98 54.37 1.20
C LEU A 181 -11.33 54.90 0.68
N GLU A 182 -11.94 55.85 1.38
CA GLU A 182 -13.19 56.47 0.96
C GLU A 182 -13.01 57.26 -0.34
N GLY A 183 -13.74 56.85 -1.39
CA GLY A 183 -13.65 57.43 -2.72
C GLY A 183 -12.78 56.64 -3.70
N LEU A 184 -11.96 55.70 -3.22
CA LEU A 184 -11.21 54.80 -4.09
C LEU A 184 -12.12 53.73 -4.70
N THR A 185 -11.79 53.31 -5.91
CA THR A 185 -12.49 52.25 -6.64
C THR A 185 -11.54 51.13 -7.01
N ALA A 186 -12.06 49.92 -7.16
CA ALA A 186 -11.28 48.74 -7.50
C ALA A 186 -11.86 48.03 -8.72
N LEU A 187 -10.98 47.52 -9.57
CA LEU A 187 -11.32 46.67 -10.71
C LEU A 187 -11.50 45.22 -10.24
N HIS A 188 -12.69 44.67 -10.46
CA HIS A 188 -13.02 43.27 -10.24
C HIS A 188 -13.06 42.54 -11.58
N SER A 189 -12.51 41.33 -11.64
CA SER A 189 -12.42 40.55 -12.87
C SER A 189 -12.75 39.07 -12.64
N GLY A 190 -13.74 38.60 -13.41
CA GLY A 190 -14.15 37.20 -13.53
C GLY A 190 -13.35 36.43 -14.57
N LYS A 191 -12.12 36.86 -14.91
CA LYS A 191 -11.27 36.26 -15.96
C LYS A 191 -11.12 34.73 -15.83
N ILE A 192 -11.19 34.19 -14.60
CA ILE A 192 -11.16 32.74 -14.35
C ILE A 192 -12.32 32.01 -15.05
N PHE A 193 -13.52 32.60 -15.09
CA PHE A 193 -14.69 32.03 -15.75
C PHE A 193 -14.61 32.14 -17.27
N ILE A 194 -14.04 33.23 -17.80
CA ILE A 194 -13.76 33.36 -19.24
C ILE A 194 -12.79 32.27 -19.70
N GLN A 195 -11.70 32.08 -18.96
CA GLN A 195 -10.72 31.03 -19.25
C GLN A 195 -11.33 29.63 -19.16
N LEU A 196 -12.23 29.41 -18.20
CA LEU A 196 -12.89 28.13 -18.04
C LEU A 196 -13.92 27.87 -19.15
N SER A 197 -14.71 28.88 -19.51
CA SER A 197 -15.62 28.88 -20.66
C SER A 197 -14.88 28.46 -21.93
N GLN A 198 -13.75 29.10 -22.24
CA GLN A 198 -12.91 28.75 -23.40
C GLN A 198 -12.38 27.32 -23.35
N ARG A 199 -11.97 26.83 -22.17
CA ARG A 199 -11.45 25.47 -22.01
C ARG A 199 -12.52 24.39 -22.13
N LEU A 200 -13.74 24.69 -21.66
CA LEU A 200 -14.86 23.75 -21.68
C LEU A 200 -15.74 23.88 -22.94
N GLY A 201 -15.53 24.92 -23.74
CA GLY A 201 -16.36 25.20 -24.92
C GLY A 201 -17.78 25.65 -24.57
N ILE A 202 -18.01 26.18 -23.35
CA ILE A 202 -19.33 26.64 -22.89
C ILE A 202 -19.41 28.15 -23.12
N PRO A 203 -20.38 28.66 -23.90
CA PRO A 203 -20.51 30.10 -24.12
C PRO A 203 -20.87 30.84 -22.83
N ILE A 204 -20.38 32.07 -22.68
CA ILE A 204 -20.79 32.93 -21.57
C ILE A 204 -22.25 33.33 -21.77
N GLN A 205 -23.08 33.08 -20.76
CA GLN A 205 -24.49 33.48 -20.80
C GLN A 205 -24.60 35.01 -20.85
N ASP A 206 -25.50 35.52 -21.70
CA ASP A 206 -25.86 36.93 -21.72
C ASP A 206 -27.12 37.19 -20.89
N LEU A 207 -27.27 38.41 -20.38
CA LEU A 207 -28.29 38.81 -19.40
C LEU A 207 -28.26 37.98 -18.10
N ARG A 208 -27.42 38.40 -17.15
CA ARG A 208 -27.13 37.67 -15.90
C ARG A 208 -27.73 38.37 -14.67
N GLY A 209 -29.06 38.47 -14.65
CA GLY A 209 -29.83 39.01 -13.53
C GLY A 209 -30.08 40.53 -13.54
N SER A 210 -29.48 41.27 -14.46
CA SER A 210 -29.72 42.69 -14.67
C SER A 210 -29.49 43.06 -16.14
N PRO A 211 -30.24 44.03 -16.71
CA PRO A 211 -29.97 44.56 -18.06
C PRO A 211 -28.55 45.10 -18.25
N GLU A 212 -27.86 45.47 -17.17
CA GLU A 212 -26.49 45.98 -17.20
C GLU A 212 -25.43 44.87 -17.17
N ASN A 213 -25.81 43.66 -16.72
CA ASN A 213 -24.94 42.48 -16.61
C ASN A 213 -24.98 41.69 -17.94
N THR A 214 -24.46 42.32 -18.98
CA THR A 214 -24.42 41.79 -20.35
C THR A 214 -22.98 41.73 -20.89
N GLY A 215 -22.77 40.94 -21.93
CA GLY A 215 -21.48 40.79 -22.60
C GLY A 215 -20.48 39.86 -21.87
N GLU A 216 -19.30 39.70 -22.48
CA GLU A 216 -18.35 38.63 -22.16
C GLU A 216 -17.17 39.06 -21.26
N SER A 217 -16.98 40.35 -21.03
CA SER A 217 -15.75 40.85 -20.39
C SER A 217 -15.64 40.49 -18.90
N LEU A 218 -16.77 40.20 -18.23
CA LEU A 218 -16.87 39.89 -16.79
C LEU A 218 -15.93 40.77 -15.96
N THR A 219 -16.06 42.09 -16.13
CA THR A 219 -15.28 43.10 -15.40
C THR A 219 -16.17 44.23 -14.94
N ALA A 220 -15.92 44.72 -13.73
CA ALA A 220 -16.64 45.85 -13.14
C ALA A 220 -15.71 46.65 -12.23
N ILE A 221 -16.00 47.94 -12.08
CA ILE A 221 -15.30 48.83 -11.16
C ILE A 221 -16.27 49.21 -10.06
N HIS A 222 -15.89 48.94 -8.81
CA HIS A 222 -16.72 49.17 -7.62
C HIS A 222 -15.98 50.02 -6.60
N PRO A 223 -16.68 50.86 -5.80
CA PRO A 223 -16.07 51.52 -4.65
C PRO A 223 -15.50 50.50 -3.65
N ILE A 224 -14.32 50.79 -3.09
CA ILE A 224 -13.70 49.95 -2.05
C ILE A 224 -14.54 49.96 -0.77
N ILE A 225 -15.12 51.11 -0.44
CA ILE A 225 -16.08 51.28 0.66
C ILE A 225 -17.46 51.52 0.06
N ARG A 226 -18.42 50.65 0.38
CA ARG A 226 -19.81 50.75 -0.09
C ARG A 226 -20.74 50.96 1.09
N THR A 227 -21.86 51.63 0.84
CA THR A 227 -22.95 51.75 1.81
C THR A 227 -24.02 50.71 1.50
N ASN A 228 -24.37 49.88 2.47
CA ASN A 228 -25.47 48.94 2.31
C ASN A 228 -26.81 49.71 2.28
N PRO A 229 -27.64 49.55 1.24
CA PRO A 229 -28.87 50.33 1.09
C PRO A 229 -29.96 49.97 2.12
N VAL A 230 -29.88 48.81 2.78
CA VAL A 230 -30.85 48.37 3.79
C VAL A 230 -30.49 48.93 5.17
N THR A 231 -29.21 48.80 5.58
CA THR A 231 -28.75 49.19 6.92
C THR A 231 -28.19 50.61 6.99
N GLY A 232 -27.78 51.18 5.86
CA GLY A 232 -27.04 52.44 5.81
C GLY A 232 -25.59 52.35 6.29
N PHE A 233 -25.10 51.16 6.63
CA PHE A 233 -23.74 50.97 7.14
C PHE A 233 -22.70 50.91 6.01
N LYS A 234 -21.49 51.37 6.32
CA LYS A 234 -20.34 51.29 5.41
C LYS A 234 -19.65 49.93 5.56
N ALA A 235 -19.34 49.29 4.44
CA ALA A 235 -18.66 48.00 4.38
C ALA A 235 -17.47 48.05 3.43
N LEU A 236 -16.41 47.30 3.75
CA LEU A 236 -15.33 46.99 2.82
C LEU A 236 -15.85 46.09 1.70
N PHE A 237 -15.46 46.36 0.44
CA PHE A 237 -15.91 45.61 -0.75
C PHE A 237 -14.76 45.28 -1.72
N VAL A 238 -13.69 44.69 -1.20
CA VAL A 238 -12.59 44.13 -2.00
C VAL A 238 -12.31 42.70 -1.57
N ASN A 239 -11.95 41.84 -2.51
CA ASN A 239 -11.67 40.44 -2.20
C ASN A 239 -10.56 39.85 -3.06
N LYS A 240 -9.85 38.87 -2.50
CA LYS A 240 -8.66 38.28 -3.12
C LYS A 240 -8.96 37.51 -4.41
N ALA A 241 -10.17 36.94 -4.52
CA ALA A 241 -10.55 36.16 -5.69
C ALA A 241 -10.70 37.03 -6.95
N PHE A 242 -11.42 38.14 -6.85
CA PHE A 242 -11.87 38.92 -8.01
C PHE A 242 -11.19 40.29 -8.15
N THR A 243 -10.80 40.95 -7.06
CA THR A 243 -10.17 42.27 -7.13
C THR A 243 -8.77 42.18 -7.73
N LYS A 244 -8.45 43.05 -8.70
CA LYS A 244 -7.18 43.05 -9.44
C LYS A 244 -6.31 44.26 -9.19
N ARG A 245 -6.90 45.44 -9.05
CA ARG A 245 -6.18 46.68 -8.72
C ARG A 245 -7.13 47.74 -8.21
N ILE A 246 -6.60 48.67 -7.43
CA ILE A 246 -7.22 49.95 -7.10
C ILE A 246 -6.99 50.90 -8.28
N VAL A 247 -8.02 51.60 -8.72
CA VAL A 247 -8.00 52.34 -10.00
C VAL A 247 -7.16 53.59 -9.91
N GLU A 248 -7.26 54.30 -8.78
CA GLU A 248 -6.68 55.62 -8.53
C GLU A 248 -5.24 55.56 -7.97
N LEU A 249 -4.73 54.37 -7.65
CA LEU A 249 -3.37 54.18 -7.13
C LEU A 249 -2.43 53.64 -8.21
N THR A 250 -1.13 53.86 -8.04
CA THR A 250 -0.11 53.17 -8.85
C THR A 250 -0.17 51.66 -8.60
N PRO A 251 0.32 50.81 -9.52
CA PRO A 251 0.30 49.35 -9.35
C PRO A 251 0.92 48.89 -8.03
N GLU A 252 2.07 49.44 -7.64
CA GLU A 252 2.80 49.06 -6.43
C GLU A 252 2.03 49.45 -5.15
N GLU A 253 1.44 50.64 -5.13
CA GLU A 253 0.59 51.11 -4.03
C GLU A 253 -0.69 50.26 -3.93
N SER A 254 -1.34 50.00 -5.07
CA SER A 254 -2.52 49.16 -5.17
C SER A 254 -2.27 47.77 -4.59
N ASP A 255 -1.19 47.11 -5.01
CA ASP A 255 -0.86 45.75 -4.55
C ASP A 255 -0.61 45.72 -3.03
N THR A 256 0.11 46.73 -2.52
CA THR A 256 0.40 46.85 -1.08
C THR A 256 -0.87 47.06 -0.26
N VAL A 257 -1.75 47.96 -0.70
CA VAL A 257 -3.01 48.26 -0.01
C VAL A 257 -3.96 47.06 -0.08
N LEU A 258 -4.08 46.42 -1.24
CA LEU A 258 -4.93 45.23 -1.40
C LEU A 258 -4.44 44.05 -0.57
N ASP A 259 -3.13 43.79 -0.52
CA ASP A 259 -2.60 42.71 0.33
C ASP A 259 -2.95 42.91 1.80
N TYR A 260 -2.79 44.15 2.30
CA TYR A 260 -3.23 44.49 3.66
C TYR A 260 -4.72 44.25 3.86
N LEU A 261 -5.58 44.74 2.95
CA LEU A 261 -7.03 44.58 3.07
C LEU A 261 -7.47 43.11 2.99
N PHE A 262 -6.82 42.29 2.16
CA PHE A 262 -7.09 40.86 2.09
C PHE A 262 -6.70 40.15 3.38
N ARG A 263 -5.53 40.47 3.95
CA ARG A 263 -5.11 39.93 5.25
C ARG A 263 -6.02 40.39 6.38
N HIS A 264 -6.44 41.66 6.36
CA HIS A 264 -7.38 42.23 7.34
C HIS A 264 -8.71 41.46 7.38
N VAL A 265 -9.18 40.93 6.25
CA VAL A 265 -10.34 40.03 6.24
C VAL A 265 -9.97 38.61 6.70
N SER A 266 -8.89 38.04 6.15
CA SER A 266 -8.59 36.61 6.34
C SER A 266 -8.00 36.24 7.70
N GLU A 267 -7.25 37.16 8.34
CA GLU A 267 -6.50 36.93 9.58
C GLU A 267 -7.22 37.52 10.81
N ASN A 268 -8.29 38.29 10.60
CA ASN A 268 -9.06 38.89 11.68
C ASN A 268 -10.21 37.97 12.11
N HIS A 269 -9.99 37.18 13.15
CA HIS A 269 -10.97 36.20 13.61
C HIS A 269 -12.19 36.83 14.30
N ASP A 270 -12.09 38.06 14.80
CA ASP A 270 -13.18 38.72 15.54
C ASP A 270 -14.38 39.08 14.64
N LEU A 271 -14.15 39.24 13.34
CA LEU A 271 -15.20 39.54 12.36
C LEU A 271 -15.74 38.29 11.66
N GLN A 272 -15.27 37.09 12.03
CA GLN A 272 -15.58 35.85 11.34
C GLN A 272 -16.54 34.94 12.12
N VAL A 273 -17.42 34.25 11.40
CA VAL A 273 -18.21 33.12 11.91
C VAL A 273 -17.90 31.88 11.07
N ARG A 274 -17.78 30.72 11.73
CA ARG A 274 -17.63 29.42 11.08
C ARG A 274 -18.91 28.61 11.29
N TYR A 275 -19.57 28.23 10.21
CA TYR A 275 -20.75 27.38 10.27
C TYR A 275 -20.42 25.96 9.85
N ARG A 276 -20.67 25.01 10.76
CA ARG A 276 -20.60 23.57 10.48
C ARG A 276 -21.97 23.09 10.03
N TRP A 277 -22.05 22.69 8.77
CA TRP A 277 -23.28 22.25 8.13
C TRP A 277 -23.84 20.95 8.71
N ARG A 278 -25.17 20.86 8.76
CA ARG A 278 -25.94 19.62 8.92
C ARG A 278 -26.81 19.38 7.68
N PRO A 279 -27.33 18.16 7.47
CA PRO A 279 -28.23 17.89 6.36
C PRO A 279 -29.45 18.82 6.40
N ASN A 280 -29.81 19.36 5.25
CA ASN A 280 -30.91 20.31 5.04
C ASN A 280 -30.76 21.68 5.73
N ASP A 281 -29.60 22.00 6.30
CA ASP A 281 -29.36 23.36 6.79
C ASP A 281 -29.38 24.36 5.64
N VAL A 282 -29.88 25.56 5.94
CA VAL A 282 -29.94 26.69 4.99
C VAL A 282 -29.20 27.88 5.59
N ALA A 283 -28.32 28.50 4.81
CA ALA A 283 -27.74 29.80 5.11
C ALA A 283 -28.26 30.84 4.12
N ILE A 284 -28.59 32.02 4.63
CA ILE A 284 -28.98 33.21 3.85
C ILE A 284 -28.03 34.32 4.25
N TRP A 285 -27.28 34.90 3.30
CA TRP A 285 -26.34 35.98 3.60
C TRP A 285 -26.54 37.19 2.70
N ASP A 286 -26.14 38.36 3.22
CA ASP A 286 -26.07 39.61 2.47
C ASP A 286 -24.74 39.67 1.72
N ASN A 287 -24.79 39.46 0.41
CA ASN A 287 -23.62 39.42 -0.45
C ASN A 287 -22.98 40.81 -0.65
N ARG A 288 -23.69 41.90 -0.32
CA ARG A 288 -23.17 43.28 -0.45
C ARG A 288 -22.14 43.60 0.62
N SER A 289 -22.24 42.95 1.80
CA SER A 289 -21.52 43.35 3.01
C SER A 289 -20.85 42.19 3.75
N THR A 290 -20.78 41.01 3.16
CA THR A 290 -20.08 39.86 3.74
C THR A 290 -19.09 39.25 2.77
N PHE A 291 -18.05 38.64 3.31
CA PHE A 291 -17.17 37.74 2.57
C PHE A 291 -17.37 36.32 3.09
N HIS A 292 -17.06 35.32 2.28
CA HIS A 292 -17.10 33.94 2.70
C HIS A 292 -16.01 33.10 2.02
N THR A 293 -15.72 31.95 2.63
CA THR A 293 -14.83 30.96 2.05
C THR A 293 -15.23 29.55 2.48
N ALA A 294 -15.12 28.61 1.55
CA ALA A 294 -15.27 27.20 1.87
C ALA A 294 -13.99 26.67 2.51
N THR A 295 -14.12 25.94 3.61
CA THR A 295 -13.01 25.14 4.11
C THR A 295 -12.80 23.95 3.20
N ALA A 296 -11.53 23.65 2.91
CA ALA A 296 -11.22 22.40 2.24
C ALA A 296 -11.84 21.25 3.06
N ARG A 297 -12.36 20.24 2.35
CA ARG A 297 -12.57 18.94 2.96
C ARG A 297 -11.27 18.63 3.70
N SER A 298 -11.36 18.28 4.98
CA SER A 298 -10.41 17.32 5.49
C SER A 298 -10.65 16.10 4.61
N SER A 299 -9.96 16.02 3.46
CA SER A 299 -9.53 14.71 3.05
C SER A 299 -8.95 14.18 4.35
N ILE A 300 -9.55 13.09 4.85
CA ILE A 300 -8.70 12.12 5.49
C ILE A 300 -7.66 11.90 4.41
N ASN A 301 -6.58 12.67 4.50
CA ASN A 301 -5.43 12.40 3.70
C ASN A 301 -5.13 11.00 4.20
N MET A 302 -5.18 10.00 3.34
CA MET A 302 -4.78 8.67 3.77
C MET A 302 -3.32 8.70 4.25
N ASP A 303 -2.57 9.79 3.99
CA ASP A 303 -1.28 10.10 4.60
C ASP A 303 -1.36 10.73 6.01
N SER A 304 -2.54 11.04 6.53
CA SER A 304 -2.81 11.66 7.85
C SER A 304 -3.65 10.79 8.80
N MET A 305 -4.14 9.62 8.35
CA MET A 305 -4.70 8.65 9.29
C MET A 305 -3.61 8.19 10.25
N PRO A 306 -3.95 7.98 11.54
CA PRO A 306 -3.07 7.28 12.46
C PRO A 306 -2.56 6.02 11.79
N VAL A 307 -1.24 5.83 11.80
CA VAL A 307 -0.58 4.70 11.14
C VAL A 307 -1.16 3.39 11.64
N GLU A 308 -1.61 3.35 12.89
CA GLU A 308 -2.29 2.25 13.56
C GLU A 308 -3.59 1.84 12.85
N LEU A 309 -4.43 2.79 12.42
CA LEU A 309 -5.69 2.51 11.71
C LEU A 309 -5.42 2.03 10.28
N LEU A 310 -4.40 2.58 9.62
CA LEU A 310 -3.98 2.10 8.30
C LEU A 310 -3.43 0.66 8.38
N HIS A 311 -2.71 0.35 9.45
CA HIS A 311 -2.29 -1.01 9.76
C HIS A 311 -3.48 -1.93 9.95
N THR A 312 -4.47 -1.57 10.77
CA THR A 312 -5.68 -2.39 10.98
C THR A 312 -6.43 -2.66 9.67
N ILE A 313 -6.60 -1.63 8.83
CA ILE A 313 -7.27 -1.78 7.52
C ILE A 313 -6.51 -2.77 6.64
N VAL A 314 -5.18 -2.60 6.51
CA VAL A 314 -4.36 -3.53 5.74
C VAL A 314 -4.36 -4.93 6.36
N ASP A 315 -4.51 -5.02 7.68
CA ASP A 315 -4.49 -6.29 8.39
C ASP A 315 -5.77 -7.11 8.24
N ASP A 316 -6.90 -6.43 8.09
CA ASP A 316 -8.22 -7.03 7.85
C ASP A 316 -8.48 -7.38 6.38
N VAL A 317 -7.58 -7.00 5.45
CA VAL A 317 -7.69 -7.38 4.04
C VAL A 317 -6.90 -8.66 3.76
N ASP A 318 -7.63 -9.72 3.41
CA ASP A 318 -7.06 -11.03 3.07
C ASP A 318 -6.96 -11.31 1.57
N SER A 319 -7.73 -10.60 0.76
CA SER A 319 -7.75 -10.76 -0.71
C SER A 319 -6.49 -10.20 -1.35
N PHE A 320 -5.83 -11.01 -2.18
CA PHE A 320 -4.62 -10.59 -2.92
C PHE A 320 -4.91 -9.45 -3.89
N GLU A 321 -6.07 -9.46 -4.55
CA GLU A 321 -6.48 -8.41 -5.50
C GLU A 321 -6.80 -7.11 -4.78
N ASP A 322 -7.44 -7.18 -3.62
CA ASP A 322 -7.76 -6.00 -2.81
C ASP A 322 -6.50 -5.42 -2.17
N LEU A 323 -5.56 -6.25 -1.72
CA LEU A 323 -4.26 -5.78 -1.27
C LEU A 323 -3.47 -5.12 -2.41
N LEU A 324 -3.57 -5.62 -3.65
CA LEU A 324 -2.98 -4.97 -4.83
C LEU A 324 -3.63 -3.61 -5.11
N HIS A 325 -4.95 -3.51 -5.00
CA HIS A 325 -5.67 -2.24 -5.12
C HIS A 325 -5.29 -1.26 -4.01
N LEU A 326 -5.16 -1.70 -2.75
CA LEU A 326 -4.70 -0.85 -1.65
C LEU A 326 -3.33 -0.22 -1.95
N ARG A 327 -2.42 -0.96 -2.60
CA ARG A 327 -1.10 -0.42 -2.99
C ARG A 327 -1.18 0.77 -3.94
N THR A 328 -2.21 0.85 -4.79
CA THR A 328 -2.30 1.90 -5.81
C THR A 328 -2.88 3.20 -5.25
N LEU A 329 -3.42 3.19 -4.04
CA LEU A 329 -4.12 4.33 -3.45
C LEU A 329 -3.15 5.43 -2.98
N ASN A 330 -2.11 5.10 -2.21
CA ASN A 330 -1.06 6.05 -1.80
C ASN A 330 0.25 5.37 -1.37
N ARG A 331 1.27 6.17 -1.01
CA ARG A 331 2.60 5.68 -0.61
C ARG A 331 2.59 4.88 0.70
N LEU A 332 1.74 5.26 1.66
CA LEU A 332 1.62 4.61 2.97
C LEU A 332 0.95 3.22 2.85
N PHE A 333 -0.22 3.12 2.22
CA PHE A 333 -0.85 1.84 1.90
C PHE A 333 0.03 0.98 1.00
N CYS A 334 0.73 1.56 0.01
CA CYS A 334 1.74 0.83 -0.74
C CYS A 334 2.76 0.21 0.22
N THR A 335 3.35 0.99 1.13
CA THR A 335 4.33 0.50 2.09
C THR A 335 3.76 -0.57 3.03
N LEU A 336 2.55 -0.38 3.55
CA LEU A 336 1.91 -1.27 4.53
C LEU A 336 1.37 -2.57 3.90
N SER A 337 0.81 -2.51 2.70
CA SER A 337 0.28 -3.68 1.99
C SER A 337 1.36 -4.47 1.25
N THR A 338 2.51 -3.85 0.88
CA THR A 338 3.62 -4.55 0.20
C THR A 338 4.04 -5.85 0.88
N PRO A 339 4.29 -5.89 2.20
CA PRO A 339 4.65 -7.12 2.91
C PRO A 339 3.56 -8.20 2.86
N ARG A 340 2.27 -7.81 2.87
CA ARG A 340 1.15 -8.77 2.80
C ARG A 340 0.93 -9.32 1.39
N VAL A 341 1.05 -8.47 0.37
CA VAL A 341 0.93 -8.87 -1.06
C VAL A 341 2.06 -9.83 -1.45
N PHE A 342 3.29 -9.52 -1.07
CA PHE A 342 4.46 -10.23 -1.58
C PHE A 342 5.08 -11.21 -0.58
N ARG A 343 4.30 -11.91 0.25
CA ARG A 343 4.87 -12.89 1.19
C ARG A 343 5.75 -13.96 0.50
N ARG A 344 5.40 -14.40 -0.70
CA ARG A 344 6.25 -15.32 -1.48
C ARG A 344 6.39 -14.83 -2.90
N VAL A 345 7.60 -14.86 -3.42
CA VAL A 345 7.86 -14.61 -4.85
C VAL A 345 8.12 -15.94 -5.53
N ARG A 346 7.32 -16.23 -6.56
CA ARG A 346 7.56 -17.37 -7.44
C ARG A 346 8.06 -16.86 -8.78
N VAL A 347 9.34 -17.12 -9.06
CA VAL A 347 9.97 -16.79 -10.34
C VAL A 347 9.79 -17.98 -11.27
N ARG A 348 9.04 -17.76 -12.35
CA ARG A 348 8.86 -18.75 -13.42
C ARG A 348 9.98 -18.61 -14.44
N ASN A 349 10.19 -19.66 -15.22
CA ASN A 349 11.17 -19.63 -16.30
C ASN A 349 10.66 -18.87 -17.55
N THR A 350 10.42 -17.57 -17.41
CA THR A 350 10.08 -16.70 -18.53
C THR A 350 10.86 -15.39 -18.41
N ILE A 351 11.17 -14.75 -19.55
CA ILE A 351 11.85 -13.45 -19.57
C ILE A 351 11.06 -12.42 -18.75
N LYS A 352 9.75 -12.35 -18.95
CA LYS A 352 8.85 -11.45 -18.23
C LYS A 352 8.92 -11.67 -16.71
N SER A 353 8.96 -12.93 -16.26
CA SER A 353 9.07 -13.24 -14.83
C SER A 353 10.45 -12.89 -14.26
N ALA A 354 11.53 -13.08 -15.03
CA ALA A 354 12.89 -12.75 -14.61
C ALA A 354 13.12 -11.23 -14.54
N GLU A 355 12.60 -10.47 -15.50
CA GLU A 355 12.66 -9.00 -15.53
C GLU A 355 11.80 -8.37 -14.42
N ALA A 356 10.60 -8.92 -14.18
CA ALA A 356 9.77 -8.52 -13.06
C ALA A 356 10.48 -8.78 -11.72
N PHE A 357 11.10 -9.96 -11.56
CA PHE A 357 11.90 -10.27 -10.38
C PHE A 357 13.08 -9.30 -10.22
N ALA A 358 13.81 -8.99 -11.30
CA ALA A 358 14.90 -8.01 -11.30
C ALA A 358 14.42 -6.65 -10.79
N SER A 359 13.27 -6.19 -11.28
CA SER A 359 12.67 -4.91 -10.91
C SER A 359 12.29 -4.87 -9.43
N ILE A 360 11.70 -5.96 -8.91
CA ILE A 360 11.29 -6.02 -7.50
C ILE A 360 12.51 -6.00 -6.57
N VAL A 361 13.55 -6.79 -6.87
CA VAL A 361 14.76 -6.86 -6.04
C VAL A 361 15.57 -5.56 -6.12
N ALA A 362 15.67 -4.93 -7.31
CA ALA A 362 16.40 -3.69 -7.49
C ALA A 362 15.72 -2.48 -6.83
N ALA A 363 14.39 -2.44 -6.81
CA ALA A 363 13.66 -1.27 -6.33
C ALA A 363 13.64 -1.10 -4.80
N LYS A 364 14.22 -2.05 -4.04
CA LYS A 364 14.23 -2.05 -2.56
C LYS A 364 12.86 -1.75 -1.93
N LEU A 365 11.78 -2.12 -2.64
CA LEU A 365 10.41 -1.74 -2.29
C LEU A 365 9.88 -2.50 -1.06
N VAL A 366 10.64 -3.45 -0.53
CA VAL A 366 10.15 -4.41 0.46
C VAL A 366 10.97 -4.31 1.75
N ASN A 367 10.61 -3.35 2.59
CA ASN A 367 11.18 -3.17 3.92
C ASN A 367 10.54 -4.08 5.00
N GLY A 368 9.86 -5.18 4.64
CA GLY A 368 9.23 -6.09 5.61
C GLY A 368 8.74 -7.41 5.03
N ILE A 369 9.11 -8.50 5.73
CA ILE A 369 8.71 -9.92 5.65
C ILE A 369 8.43 -10.51 4.25
N TRP A 370 9.47 -11.14 3.67
CA TRP A 370 9.40 -12.08 2.55
C TRP A 370 9.77 -13.49 3.03
N PRO A 371 8.81 -14.29 3.51
CA PRO A 371 9.10 -15.60 4.04
C PRO A 371 9.64 -16.56 3.00
N GLY A 372 9.58 -16.33 1.67
CA GLY A 372 10.40 -17.12 0.77
C GLY A 372 10.36 -16.82 -0.73
N LEU A 373 11.49 -17.07 -1.40
CA LEU A 373 11.65 -17.02 -2.85
C LEU A 373 11.66 -18.45 -3.41
N SER A 374 10.86 -18.72 -4.44
CA SER A 374 10.90 -19.98 -5.20
C SER A 374 11.20 -19.69 -6.65
N ALA A 375 12.29 -20.24 -7.19
CA ALA A 375 12.66 -20.06 -8.59
C ALA A 375 12.78 -21.42 -9.29
N SER A 376 12.09 -21.53 -10.43
CA SER A 376 12.22 -22.63 -11.38
C SER A 376 12.83 -22.06 -12.65
N ALA A 377 13.93 -22.64 -13.13
CA ALA A 377 14.64 -22.12 -14.28
C ALA A 377 15.01 -23.23 -15.29
N ASP A 378 14.90 -22.90 -16.57
CA ASP A 378 15.24 -23.72 -17.74
C ASP A 378 16.19 -22.93 -18.65
N TYR A 379 16.83 -23.59 -19.61
CA TYR A 379 17.90 -22.97 -20.37
C TYR A 379 17.36 -21.99 -21.43
N SER A 380 17.54 -20.71 -21.17
CA SER A 380 17.50 -19.63 -22.17
C SER A 380 18.60 -18.63 -21.86
N SER A 381 19.46 -18.30 -22.84
CA SER A 381 20.62 -17.44 -22.63
C SER A 381 20.24 -16.04 -22.11
N ARG A 382 19.09 -15.51 -22.55
CA ARG A 382 18.54 -14.22 -22.11
C ARG A 382 17.92 -14.31 -20.73
N VAL A 383 17.16 -15.38 -20.44
CA VAL A 383 16.59 -15.62 -19.10
C VAL A 383 17.69 -15.81 -18.06
N ARG A 384 18.74 -16.59 -18.38
CA ARG A 384 19.89 -16.82 -17.50
C ARG A 384 20.58 -15.53 -17.07
N LYS A 385 20.88 -14.64 -18.02
CA LYS A 385 21.51 -13.34 -17.70
C LYS A 385 20.62 -12.48 -16.81
N SER A 386 19.32 -12.43 -17.12
CA SER A 386 18.34 -11.69 -16.32
C SER A 386 18.25 -12.23 -14.89
N LEU A 387 18.06 -13.55 -14.73
CA LEU A 387 18.03 -14.20 -13.43
C LEU A 387 19.32 -14.00 -12.64
N ALA A 388 20.49 -14.22 -13.24
CA ALA A 388 21.77 -14.02 -12.57
C ALA A 388 21.93 -12.57 -12.08
N SER A 389 21.51 -11.58 -12.87
CA SER A 389 21.51 -10.19 -12.42
C SER A 389 20.59 -9.97 -11.23
N SER A 390 19.40 -10.56 -11.21
CA SER A 390 18.46 -10.44 -10.10
C SER A 390 18.96 -11.10 -8.82
N PHE A 391 19.53 -12.30 -8.93
CA PHE A 391 20.05 -13.07 -7.80
C PHE A 391 21.25 -12.40 -7.12
N LEU A 392 22.01 -11.57 -7.84
CA LEU A 392 23.10 -10.76 -7.26
C LEU A 392 22.59 -9.85 -6.13
N HIS A 393 21.39 -9.30 -6.27
CA HIS A 393 20.80 -8.34 -5.34
C HIS A 393 19.96 -8.99 -4.23
N VAL A 394 19.78 -10.32 -4.22
CA VAL A 394 19.01 -11.02 -3.17
C VAL A 394 19.60 -10.78 -1.78
N SER A 395 20.93 -10.77 -1.69
CA SER A 395 21.68 -10.47 -0.47
C SER A 395 21.45 -9.05 0.09
N GLU A 396 21.06 -8.11 -0.76
CA GLU A 396 20.78 -6.73 -0.35
C GLU A 396 19.42 -6.59 0.37
N GLN A 397 18.56 -7.61 0.28
CA GLN A 397 17.22 -7.66 0.85
C GLN A 397 17.21 -8.38 2.20
N THR A 398 17.10 -7.63 3.30
CA THR A 398 17.06 -8.19 4.67
C THR A 398 15.76 -8.94 4.99
N SER A 399 14.72 -8.73 4.18
CA SER A 399 13.39 -9.34 4.33
C SER A 399 13.31 -10.79 3.83
N ILE A 400 14.26 -11.26 3.01
CA ILE A 400 14.28 -12.61 2.44
C ILE A 400 14.92 -13.58 3.44
N LYS A 401 14.11 -14.53 3.93
CA LYS A 401 14.56 -15.54 4.91
C LYS A 401 14.69 -16.95 4.34
N ILE A 402 13.82 -17.32 3.39
CA ILE A 402 13.83 -18.64 2.76
C ILE A 402 14.13 -18.50 1.27
N LEU A 403 15.03 -19.34 0.78
CA LEU A 403 15.36 -19.44 -0.63
C LEU A 403 15.19 -20.88 -1.11
N ASN A 404 14.31 -21.09 -2.08
CA ASN A 404 14.06 -22.37 -2.72
C ASN A 404 14.40 -22.29 -4.21
N LEU A 405 15.46 -22.98 -4.62
CA LEU A 405 15.89 -23.09 -6.00
C LEU A 405 15.54 -24.48 -6.51
N THR A 406 14.87 -24.55 -7.65
CA THR A 406 14.65 -25.80 -8.38
C THR A 406 15.23 -25.64 -9.78
N PHE A 407 16.32 -26.33 -10.05
CA PHE A 407 16.91 -26.34 -11.39
C PHE A 407 16.21 -27.40 -12.24
N TYR A 408 15.80 -27.07 -13.46
CA TYR A 408 15.27 -28.04 -14.44
C TYR A 408 14.27 -29.08 -13.85
N PRO A 409 13.07 -28.65 -13.43
CA PRO A 409 12.12 -29.52 -12.73
C PRO A 409 11.72 -30.81 -13.49
N TYR A 410 11.81 -30.79 -14.81
CA TYR A 410 11.48 -31.93 -15.67
C TYR A 410 12.53 -33.07 -15.64
N LEU A 411 13.76 -32.79 -15.19
CA LEU A 411 14.82 -33.81 -15.12
C LEU A 411 14.52 -34.90 -14.07
N GLU A 412 13.61 -34.65 -13.12
CA GLU A 412 13.16 -35.69 -12.17
C GLU A 412 12.40 -36.83 -12.87
N GLN A 413 11.80 -36.60 -14.05
CA GLN A 413 10.97 -37.58 -14.76
C GLN A 413 11.69 -38.25 -15.94
N ALA A 414 12.56 -37.52 -16.64
CA ALA A 414 13.22 -37.98 -17.87
C ALA A 414 14.65 -38.52 -17.64
N GLY A 415 15.24 -38.29 -16.46
CA GLY A 415 16.67 -38.51 -16.26
C GLY A 415 17.53 -37.52 -17.06
N ILE A 416 18.82 -37.41 -16.72
CA ILE A 416 19.75 -36.53 -17.44
C ILE A 416 20.16 -37.14 -18.80
N ASP A 417 19.89 -38.43 -19.00
CA ASP A 417 20.47 -39.26 -20.07
C ASP A 417 19.58 -39.39 -21.31
N GLU A 418 18.31 -39.01 -21.21
CA GLU A 418 17.37 -39.02 -22.34
C GLU A 418 17.61 -37.86 -23.34
N PHE A 419 18.59 -36.98 -23.09
CA PHE A 419 18.85 -35.82 -23.95
C PHE A 419 20.23 -35.90 -24.62
N ASP A 420 20.24 -35.96 -25.95
CA ASP A 420 21.41 -35.84 -26.86
C ASP A 420 22.22 -34.52 -26.71
N GLU A 421 21.83 -33.61 -25.82
CA GLU A 421 22.48 -32.31 -25.64
C GLU A 421 23.49 -32.33 -24.48
N PRO A 422 24.69 -31.72 -24.63
CA PRO A 422 25.75 -31.82 -23.64
C PRO A 422 25.33 -31.22 -22.29
N ALA A 423 25.50 -32.00 -21.21
CA ALA A 423 25.21 -31.63 -19.81
C ALA A 423 25.71 -30.24 -19.40
N LEU A 424 26.77 -29.76 -20.08
CA LEU A 424 27.33 -28.40 -20.00
C LEU A 424 26.28 -27.28 -20.14
N LYS A 425 25.22 -27.46 -20.93
CA LYS A 425 24.12 -26.49 -21.09
C LYS A 425 23.41 -26.24 -19.76
N TYR A 426 23.10 -27.32 -19.04
CA TYR A 426 22.35 -27.27 -17.79
C TYR A 426 23.18 -26.65 -16.65
N LEU A 427 24.48 -26.99 -16.63
CA LEU A 427 25.43 -26.46 -15.66
C LEU A 427 25.63 -24.92 -15.73
N LYS A 428 25.57 -24.33 -16.94
CA LYS A 428 25.78 -22.88 -17.13
C LYS A 428 24.79 -22.03 -16.33
N LEU A 429 23.53 -22.43 -16.23
CA LEU A 429 22.51 -21.68 -15.49
C LEU A 429 22.73 -21.81 -13.98
N GLN A 430 22.94 -23.04 -13.49
CA GLN A 430 23.25 -23.33 -12.09
C GLN A 430 24.44 -22.49 -11.62
N PHE A 431 25.57 -22.56 -12.32
CA PHE A 431 26.75 -21.78 -11.98
C PHE A 431 26.49 -20.27 -12.04
N SER A 432 25.73 -19.78 -13.02
CA SER A 432 25.43 -18.35 -13.12
C SER A 432 24.62 -17.83 -11.92
N ILE A 433 23.63 -18.60 -11.47
CA ILE A 433 22.76 -18.22 -10.34
C ILE A 433 23.53 -18.33 -9.02
N LEU A 434 24.24 -19.44 -8.79
CA LEU A 434 25.03 -19.64 -7.57
C LEU A 434 26.20 -18.64 -7.48
N ALA A 435 26.84 -18.30 -8.60
CA ALA A 435 27.89 -17.28 -8.62
C ALA A 435 27.36 -15.89 -8.31
N ALA A 436 26.16 -15.57 -8.81
CA ALA A 436 25.52 -14.30 -8.50
C ALA A 436 25.16 -14.21 -7.01
N LEU A 437 24.58 -15.27 -6.43
CA LEU A 437 24.27 -15.35 -5.00
C LEU A 437 25.52 -15.19 -4.14
N ALA A 438 26.58 -15.96 -4.43
CA ALA A 438 27.86 -15.89 -3.71
C ALA A 438 28.47 -14.48 -3.79
N LYS A 439 28.50 -13.88 -4.99
CA LYS A 439 29.01 -12.52 -5.20
C LYS A 439 28.18 -11.45 -4.51
N GLY A 440 26.87 -11.65 -4.40
CA GLY A 440 26.00 -10.77 -3.62
C GLY A 440 26.33 -10.87 -2.12
N ASN A 441 26.38 -12.11 -1.63
CA ASN A 441 26.63 -12.42 -0.23
C ASN A 441 27.99 -11.89 0.28
N SER A 442 29.02 -11.89 -0.58
CA SER A 442 30.32 -11.31 -0.24
C SER A 442 30.31 -9.78 -0.13
N ARG A 443 29.38 -9.09 -0.80
CA ARG A 443 29.18 -7.63 -0.64
C ARG A 443 28.44 -7.32 0.65
N ARG A 444 27.41 -8.11 0.95
CA ARG A 444 26.59 -7.98 2.16
C ARG A 444 26.03 -9.36 2.51
N PRO A 445 26.27 -9.91 3.72
CA PRO A 445 25.72 -11.20 4.09
C PRO A 445 24.19 -11.22 4.01
N ALA A 446 23.66 -12.19 3.28
CA ALA A 446 22.23 -12.39 3.14
C ALA A 446 21.64 -12.82 4.48
N ALA A 447 20.45 -12.33 4.82
CA ALA A 447 19.79 -12.63 6.09
C ALA A 447 19.05 -13.99 6.08
N LEU A 448 19.48 -14.93 5.22
CA LEU A 448 18.82 -16.20 4.95
C LEU A 448 18.92 -17.15 6.15
N THR A 449 17.81 -17.80 6.47
CA THR A 449 17.70 -18.84 7.50
C THR A 449 17.42 -20.22 6.88
N THR A 450 16.83 -20.27 5.68
CA THR A 450 16.52 -21.52 4.99
C THR A 450 17.00 -21.48 3.55
N LEU A 451 17.74 -22.51 3.14
CA LEU A 451 18.14 -22.72 1.75
C LEU A 451 17.70 -24.12 1.31
N THR A 452 16.90 -24.18 0.25
CA THR A 452 16.57 -25.40 -0.46
C THR A 452 17.12 -25.33 -1.87
N ILE A 453 17.90 -26.32 -2.28
CA ILE A 453 18.31 -26.52 -3.68
C ILE A 453 17.83 -27.90 -4.11
N LYS A 454 16.87 -27.92 -5.02
CA LYS A 454 16.39 -29.13 -5.69
C LYS A 454 17.05 -29.25 -7.06
N ASN A 455 17.29 -30.49 -7.45
CA ASN A 455 17.92 -30.84 -8.71
C ASN A 455 19.31 -30.22 -8.87
N PHE A 456 20.08 -30.25 -7.78
CA PHE A 456 21.45 -29.74 -7.77
C PHE A 456 22.33 -30.69 -8.57
N ILE A 457 22.72 -30.29 -9.78
CA ILE A 457 23.53 -31.12 -10.66
C ILE A 457 24.92 -31.26 -10.05
N ALA A 458 25.31 -32.50 -9.79
CA ALA A 458 26.53 -32.87 -9.08
C ALA A 458 27.76 -32.76 -10.00
N PHE A 459 28.29 -31.55 -10.11
CA PHE A 459 29.49 -31.26 -10.89
C PHE A 459 30.32 -30.20 -10.18
N HIS A 460 31.57 -30.52 -9.85
CA HIS A 460 32.48 -29.61 -9.15
C HIS A 460 32.93 -28.44 -10.03
N ASN A 461 33.05 -27.25 -9.43
CA ASN A 461 33.52 -26.04 -10.10
C ASN A 461 34.28 -25.15 -9.11
N GLU A 462 35.34 -24.48 -9.56
CA GLU A 462 36.16 -23.55 -8.76
C GLU A 462 35.36 -22.42 -8.09
N LEU A 463 34.13 -22.17 -8.55
CA LEU A 463 33.23 -21.25 -7.87
C LEU A 463 32.95 -21.66 -6.41
N TYR A 464 32.83 -22.96 -6.15
CA TYR A 464 32.39 -23.48 -4.85
C TYR A 464 33.50 -23.41 -3.80
N ASP A 465 34.76 -23.41 -4.23
CA ASP A 465 35.93 -23.30 -3.35
C ASP A 465 36.14 -21.87 -2.82
N ARG A 466 35.37 -20.90 -3.32
CA ARG A 466 35.51 -19.49 -2.91
C ARG A 466 34.79 -19.24 -1.60
N ASP A 467 35.43 -18.50 -0.70
CA ASP A 467 34.83 -18.03 0.57
C ASP A 467 33.45 -17.37 0.40
N SER A 468 33.26 -16.67 -0.72
CA SER A 468 31.97 -16.04 -1.04
C SER A 468 30.81 -17.03 -1.17
N PHE A 469 31.08 -18.25 -1.64
CA PHE A 469 30.09 -19.32 -1.76
C PHE A 469 29.90 -20.02 -0.42
N LEU A 470 30.98 -20.34 0.30
CA LEU A 470 30.94 -20.94 1.64
C LEU A 470 30.11 -20.09 2.61
N ALA A 471 30.26 -18.77 2.53
CA ALA A 471 29.52 -17.81 3.35
C ALA A 471 27.99 -17.85 3.17
N LEU A 472 27.47 -18.48 2.10
CA LEU A 472 26.02 -18.64 1.90
C LEU A 472 25.38 -19.55 2.96
N PHE A 473 26.18 -20.42 3.58
CA PHE A 473 25.66 -21.44 4.49
C PHE A 473 25.83 -21.09 5.97
N HIS A 474 26.66 -20.09 6.32
CA HIS A 474 27.05 -19.77 7.69
C HIS A 474 25.90 -19.40 8.64
N SER A 475 24.78 -18.86 8.15
CA SER A 475 23.67 -18.35 8.97
C SER A 475 22.40 -19.19 8.89
N LEU A 476 22.47 -20.37 8.26
CA LEU A 476 21.29 -21.19 8.01
C LEU A 476 20.84 -21.94 9.27
N SER A 477 19.53 -22.01 9.46
CA SER A 477 18.86 -22.89 10.42
C SER A 477 18.27 -24.13 9.73
N HIS A 478 17.99 -24.05 8.44
CA HIS A 478 17.43 -25.15 7.66
C HIS A 478 18.14 -25.26 6.30
N LEU A 479 18.74 -26.41 6.02
CA LEU A 479 19.40 -26.69 4.75
C LEU A 479 18.78 -27.92 4.10
N ARG A 480 18.37 -27.81 2.84
CA ARG A 480 17.81 -28.92 2.07
C ARG A 480 18.43 -29.02 0.69
N LEU A 481 19.12 -30.12 0.41
CA LEU A 481 19.81 -30.33 -0.84
C LEU A 481 19.35 -31.66 -1.45
N ARG A 482 18.92 -31.61 -2.72
CA ARG A 482 18.65 -32.79 -3.54
C ARG A 482 19.57 -32.77 -4.75
N PHE A 483 20.45 -33.75 -4.86
CA PHE A 483 21.49 -33.84 -5.88
C PHE A 483 21.05 -34.75 -7.04
N LEU A 484 21.47 -34.37 -8.24
CA LEU A 484 21.28 -35.16 -9.47
C LEU A 484 22.64 -35.45 -10.12
N SER A 485 22.95 -36.72 -10.30
CA SER A 485 24.09 -37.19 -11.09
C SER A 485 23.79 -37.09 -12.59
N ALA A 486 24.79 -36.66 -13.38
CA ALA A 486 24.78 -36.70 -14.84
C ALA A 486 25.59 -37.91 -15.29
N SER A 487 24.95 -38.86 -15.95
CA SER A 487 25.37 -40.26 -16.09
C SER A 487 26.49 -40.49 -17.12
N ASN A 488 26.73 -39.54 -18.04
CA ASN A 488 27.68 -39.72 -19.14
C ASN A 488 29.07 -39.15 -18.84
N THR A 489 29.80 -39.78 -17.92
CA THR A 489 31.27 -39.73 -17.99
C THR A 489 31.84 -41.12 -17.91
N GLU A 490 32.18 -41.65 -19.08
CA GLU A 490 33.02 -42.83 -19.25
C GLU A 490 34.32 -42.66 -18.45
N GLY A 491 34.45 -43.43 -17.38
CA GLY A 491 35.63 -43.44 -16.52
C GLY A 491 35.29 -44.08 -15.18
N GLY A 492 36.12 -45.03 -14.73
CA GLY A 492 35.98 -45.60 -13.39
C GLY A 492 35.91 -44.52 -12.30
N TYR A 493 35.44 -44.89 -11.11
CA TYR A 493 35.15 -44.00 -9.98
C TYR A 493 36.15 -42.85 -9.73
N PHE A 494 37.44 -43.08 -9.98
CA PHE A 494 38.52 -42.10 -9.80
C PHE A 494 38.49 -40.88 -10.74
N GLN A 495 37.73 -40.91 -11.85
CA GLN A 495 37.58 -39.77 -12.76
C GLN A 495 36.13 -39.25 -12.86
N ASN A 496 35.26 -39.71 -11.98
CA ASN A 496 33.84 -39.37 -12.02
C ASN A 496 33.58 -37.96 -11.42
N PRO A 497 33.03 -36.99 -12.19
CA PRO A 497 32.67 -35.66 -11.68
C PRO A 497 31.68 -35.68 -10.51
N PHE A 498 30.84 -36.72 -10.41
CA PHE A 498 29.94 -36.95 -9.29
C PHE A 498 30.72 -37.20 -8.00
N VAL A 499 31.74 -38.07 -8.06
CA VAL A 499 32.61 -38.40 -6.92
C VAL A 499 33.34 -37.16 -6.45
N LYS A 500 34.01 -36.47 -7.38
CA LYS A 500 34.71 -35.21 -7.08
C LYS A 500 33.77 -34.16 -6.48
N PHE A 501 32.54 -34.04 -6.97
CA PHE A 501 31.58 -33.08 -6.44
C PHE A 501 31.21 -33.37 -4.98
N TRP A 502 30.93 -34.63 -4.63
CA TRP A 502 30.60 -34.97 -3.25
C TRP A 502 31.78 -34.79 -2.30
N GLU A 503 32.97 -35.25 -2.68
CA GLU A 503 34.15 -35.20 -1.81
C GLU A 503 34.73 -33.78 -1.67
N ASP A 504 34.84 -33.02 -2.76
CA ASP A 504 35.45 -31.68 -2.70
C ASP A 504 34.40 -30.60 -2.42
N THR A 505 33.18 -30.72 -2.95
CA THR A 505 32.15 -29.68 -2.81
C THR A 505 31.22 -29.94 -1.64
N VAL A 506 30.58 -31.10 -1.58
CA VAL A 506 29.57 -31.34 -0.54
C VAL A 506 30.22 -31.49 0.83
N GLN A 507 31.16 -32.43 0.95
CA GLN A 507 31.86 -32.70 2.19
C GLN A 507 32.64 -31.46 2.66
N ARG A 508 33.65 -31.03 1.89
CA ARG A 508 34.52 -29.93 2.33
C ARG A 508 33.83 -28.57 2.31
N CYS A 509 33.15 -28.20 1.22
CA CYS A 509 32.64 -26.83 1.04
C CYS A 509 31.24 -26.58 1.63
N ILE A 510 30.38 -27.59 1.73
CA ILE A 510 29.00 -27.41 2.20
C ILE A 510 28.82 -27.91 3.64
N LEU A 511 29.44 -29.02 4.03
CA LEU A 511 29.23 -29.64 5.34
C LEU A 511 30.31 -29.27 6.38
N GLU A 512 31.60 -29.27 6.00
CA GLU A 512 32.72 -29.10 6.94
C GLU A 512 33.11 -27.62 7.23
N THR A 513 33.07 -26.74 6.24
CA THR A 513 33.83 -25.45 6.23
C THR A 513 33.24 -24.29 7.04
N SER A 514 32.33 -24.49 7.99
CA SER A 514 32.01 -23.36 8.87
C SER A 514 31.87 -23.73 10.34
N THR A 515 32.83 -23.20 11.12
CA THR A 515 32.72 -22.94 12.56
C THR A 515 31.39 -22.27 12.95
N SER A 516 30.68 -21.67 11.97
CA SER A 516 29.40 -20.96 12.11
C SER A 516 28.14 -21.82 11.99
N PHE A 517 28.13 -22.99 11.31
CA PHE A 517 26.96 -23.90 11.34
C PHE A 517 26.66 -24.39 12.76
N SER A 518 27.72 -24.52 13.56
CA SER A 518 27.80 -25.31 14.79
C SER A 518 26.93 -24.84 15.94
N GLN A 519 26.07 -23.83 15.78
CA GLN A 519 25.11 -23.44 16.81
C GLN A 519 23.67 -23.25 16.29
N SER A 520 23.46 -22.96 15.00
CA SER A 520 22.16 -22.51 14.49
C SER A 520 21.38 -23.52 13.65
N LEU A 521 22.02 -24.56 13.10
CA LEU A 521 21.36 -25.51 12.19
C LEU A 521 20.41 -26.45 12.97
N ARG A 522 19.13 -26.41 12.62
CA ARG A 522 18.05 -27.22 13.21
C ARG A 522 17.51 -28.28 12.27
N SER A 523 17.69 -28.13 10.97
CA SER A 523 17.20 -29.08 9.96
C SER A 523 18.20 -29.28 8.85
N LEU A 524 18.54 -30.54 8.58
CA LEU A 524 19.39 -30.96 7.48
C LEU A 524 18.64 -31.98 6.60
N THR A 525 18.68 -31.77 5.29
CA THR A 525 18.20 -32.74 4.30
C THR A 525 19.25 -32.92 3.22
N LEU A 526 19.73 -34.14 3.05
CA LEU A 526 20.70 -34.53 2.03
C LEU A 526 20.12 -35.69 1.24
N HIS A 527 19.70 -35.42 0.01
CA HIS A 527 19.10 -36.41 -0.87
C HIS A 527 19.92 -36.56 -2.13
N SER A 528 20.22 -37.78 -2.53
CA SER A 528 20.92 -38.08 -3.78
C SER A 528 20.05 -38.99 -4.65
N ASN A 529 20.14 -38.86 -5.98
CA ASN A 529 19.54 -39.82 -6.91
C ASN A 529 20.42 -41.05 -7.18
N GLN A 530 21.67 -41.04 -6.71
CA GLN A 530 22.61 -42.15 -6.75
C GLN A 530 23.18 -42.39 -5.34
N THR A 531 23.61 -43.62 -5.08
CA THR A 531 24.17 -44.05 -3.79
C THR A 531 25.47 -43.31 -3.44
N VAL A 532 25.60 -42.83 -2.19
CA VAL A 532 26.75 -42.08 -1.66
C VAL A 532 27.16 -42.60 -0.27
N GLY A 533 28.45 -42.63 0.05
CA GLY A 533 28.95 -42.85 1.42
C GLY A 533 30.35 -43.45 1.46
N VAL A 534 30.60 -44.60 0.83
CA VAL A 534 31.99 -45.09 0.62
C VAL A 534 32.60 -44.48 -0.64
N ILE A 535 31.90 -44.57 -1.77
CA ILE A 535 32.27 -43.87 -3.01
C ILE A 535 30.99 -43.27 -3.64
N PRO A 536 30.88 -41.94 -3.79
CA PRO A 536 31.78 -40.94 -3.21
C PRO A 536 31.88 -41.07 -1.69
N ALA A 537 33.05 -40.73 -1.13
CA ALA A 537 33.26 -40.73 0.31
C ALA A 537 32.47 -39.58 0.97
N LEU A 538 31.72 -39.90 2.02
CA LEU A 538 30.98 -38.92 2.83
C LEU A 538 31.19 -39.24 4.32
N ASP A 539 31.91 -38.36 5.01
CA ASP A 539 32.31 -38.56 6.40
C ASP A 539 31.52 -37.65 7.34
N PHE A 540 30.80 -38.23 8.30
CA PHE A 540 30.04 -37.48 9.29
C PHE A 540 30.79 -37.29 10.62
N SER A 541 32.01 -37.84 10.74
CA SER A 541 32.78 -37.87 11.99
C SER A 541 32.99 -36.46 12.56
N SER A 542 33.36 -35.52 11.70
CA SER A 542 33.71 -34.13 12.03
C SER A 542 32.50 -33.20 12.16
N LEU A 543 31.30 -33.66 11.79
CA LEU A 543 30.11 -32.81 11.75
C LEU A 543 29.43 -32.71 13.13
N ILE A 544 29.29 -31.48 13.64
CA ILE A 544 28.71 -31.20 14.95
C ILE A 544 27.61 -30.13 14.81
N TYR A 545 26.35 -30.52 15.07
CA TYR A 545 25.19 -29.63 14.99
C TYR A 545 24.36 -29.68 16.30
N PRO A 546 24.77 -28.98 17.36
CA PRO A 546 24.19 -29.06 18.70
C PRO A 546 22.69 -28.75 18.80
N SER A 547 22.11 -28.10 17.80
CA SER A 547 20.68 -27.72 17.76
C SER A 547 19.86 -28.53 16.75
N LEU A 548 20.40 -29.63 16.19
CA LEU A 548 19.75 -30.39 15.13
C LEU A 548 18.49 -31.12 15.64
N GLU A 549 17.33 -30.74 15.11
CA GLU A 549 16.02 -31.30 15.45
C GLU A 549 15.45 -32.20 14.33
N PHE A 550 15.82 -31.96 13.08
CA PHE A 550 15.34 -32.69 11.91
C PHE A 550 16.49 -33.17 11.03
N LEU A 551 16.52 -34.47 10.71
CA LEU A 551 17.45 -35.06 9.77
C LEU A 551 16.70 -35.86 8.70
N SER A 552 17.08 -35.67 7.45
CA SER A 552 16.55 -36.44 6.33
C SER A 552 17.65 -36.86 5.36
N LEU A 553 17.79 -38.16 5.12
CA LEU A 553 18.80 -38.74 4.22
C LEU A 553 18.11 -39.58 3.13
N GLU A 554 18.62 -39.51 1.89
CA GLU A 554 18.16 -40.35 0.77
C GLU A 554 19.34 -40.86 -0.05
N ASN A 555 19.39 -42.18 -0.30
CA ASN A 555 20.51 -42.87 -0.97
C ASN A 555 21.89 -42.65 -0.31
N ILE A 556 21.91 -42.51 1.02
CA ILE A 556 23.14 -42.44 1.80
C ILE A 556 23.40 -43.80 2.44
N THR A 557 24.63 -44.28 2.31
CA THR A 557 25.07 -45.58 2.85
C THR A 557 25.56 -45.45 4.28
N PHE A 558 25.21 -46.44 5.10
CA PHE A 558 25.73 -46.64 6.44
C PHE A 558 26.98 -47.51 6.33
N THR A 559 28.11 -46.97 6.75
CA THR A 559 29.42 -47.62 6.65
C THR A 559 29.89 -48.12 8.01
N GLN A 560 30.77 -49.12 7.97
CA GLN A 560 31.33 -49.72 9.18
C GLN A 560 32.42 -48.82 9.81
N GLY A 561 32.34 -48.59 11.13
CA GLY A 561 33.37 -47.90 11.92
C GLY A 561 32.85 -46.70 12.72
N SER A 562 33.59 -46.33 13.78
CA SER A 562 33.27 -45.24 14.70
C SER A 562 33.51 -43.86 14.04
N ALA A 563 32.54 -43.40 13.23
CA ALA A 563 32.57 -42.15 12.45
C ALA A 563 31.40 -42.03 11.46
N GLY A 564 30.60 -43.08 11.26
CA GLY A 564 29.58 -43.15 10.21
C GLY A 564 28.27 -42.40 10.49
N VAL A 565 27.29 -42.62 9.61
CA VAL A 565 25.95 -42.02 9.70
C VAL A 565 25.23 -42.42 11.00
N GLU A 566 25.40 -43.67 11.47
CA GLU A 566 24.85 -44.16 12.73
C GLU A 566 25.31 -43.28 13.91
N ASP A 567 26.62 -43.16 14.10
CA ASP A 567 27.19 -42.39 15.22
C ASP A 567 26.76 -40.93 15.19
N PHE A 568 26.66 -40.36 13.99
CA PHE A 568 26.16 -39.00 13.81
C PHE A 568 24.72 -38.87 14.28
N ILE A 569 23.83 -39.81 13.95
CA ILE A 569 22.44 -39.81 14.42
C ILE A 569 22.39 -39.94 15.95
N VAL A 570 23.11 -40.92 16.51
CA VAL A 570 23.15 -41.18 17.97
C VAL A 570 23.74 -39.99 18.74
N ARG A 571 24.74 -39.31 18.19
CA ARG A 571 25.32 -38.09 18.78
C ARG A 571 24.29 -36.99 19.02
N HIS A 572 23.24 -36.93 18.18
CA HIS A 572 22.15 -35.96 18.28
C HIS A 572 20.93 -36.49 19.05
N LYS A 573 21.05 -37.59 19.79
CA LYS A 573 19.94 -38.23 20.52
C LYS A 573 19.13 -37.32 21.44
N ASN A 574 19.76 -36.28 21.98
CA ASN A 574 19.11 -35.33 22.89
C ASN A 574 18.33 -34.23 22.16
N THR A 575 18.62 -33.94 20.89
CA THR A 575 18.02 -32.82 20.15
C THR A 575 17.14 -33.27 18.99
N LEU A 576 17.43 -34.44 18.40
CA LEU A 576 16.73 -34.95 17.24
C LEU A 576 15.30 -35.36 17.59
N LYS A 577 14.32 -34.76 16.91
CA LYS A 577 12.88 -35.01 17.05
C LYS A 577 12.27 -35.69 15.84
N ASN A 578 12.85 -35.46 14.66
CA ASN A 578 12.36 -35.97 13.39
C ASN A 578 13.49 -36.63 12.59
N LEU A 579 13.28 -37.88 12.19
CA LEU A 579 14.22 -38.65 11.38
C LEU A 579 13.52 -39.21 10.15
N MET A 580 14.08 -38.96 8.97
CA MET A 580 13.60 -39.51 7.71
C MET A 580 14.75 -40.20 6.96
N LEU A 581 14.61 -41.49 6.67
CA LEU A 581 15.56 -42.25 5.86
C LEU A 581 14.82 -42.82 4.66
N LYS A 582 15.34 -42.53 3.46
CA LYS A 582 14.76 -42.95 2.17
C LYS A 582 15.79 -43.72 1.38
N THR A 583 15.52 -44.95 0.98
CA THR A 583 16.40 -45.73 0.09
C THR A 583 17.84 -45.79 0.62
N CYS A 584 18.03 -45.75 1.95
CA CYS A 584 19.35 -45.83 2.59
C CYS A 584 19.73 -47.30 2.72
N MET A 585 21.03 -47.59 2.66
CA MET A 585 21.54 -48.97 2.56
C MET A 585 22.74 -49.15 3.50
N ILE A 586 23.02 -50.37 3.95
CA ILE A 586 24.25 -50.68 4.69
C ILE A 586 25.32 -51.15 3.70
N ALA A 587 26.50 -50.53 3.74
CA ALA A 587 27.64 -50.92 2.94
C ALA A 587 28.38 -52.09 3.61
N VAL A 588 28.54 -53.21 2.90
CA VAL A 588 29.25 -54.40 3.38
C VAL A 588 30.61 -54.50 2.71
N HIS A 589 31.67 -54.60 3.52
CA HIS A 589 33.05 -54.62 3.04
C HIS A 589 33.60 -56.03 2.72
N THR A 590 32.97 -57.10 3.21
CA THR A 590 33.43 -58.48 3.02
C THR A 590 32.53 -59.28 2.07
N PRO A 591 33.04 -59.81 0.95
CA PRO A 591 32.25 -60.50 -0.08
C PRO A 591 31.62 -61.85 0.31
N ALA A 592 31.89 -62.39 1.51
CA ALA A 592 31.62 -63.80 1.81
C ALA A 592 31.15 -64.09 3.26
N GLY A 593 30.62 -63.09 3.98
CA GLY A 593 30.08 -63.25 5.33
C GLY A 593 28.79 -62.47 5.53
N PRO A 594 27.97 -62.83 6.54
CA PRO A 594 26.81 -62.02 6.92
C PRO A 594 27.27 -60.59 7.28
N PRO A 595 26.41 -59.57 7.08
CA PRO A 595 26.76 -58.21 7.42
C PRO A 595 27.12 -58.12 8.90
N GLU A 596 28.29 -57.56 9.23
CA GLU A 596 28.75 -57.45 10.63
C GLU A 596 27.84 -56.53 11.48
N ARG A 597 27.08 -55.66 10.82
CA ARG A 597 26.07 -54.78 11.40
C ARG A 597 24.82 -54.88 10.56
N THR A 598 23.70 -55.25 11.16
CA THR A 598 22.41 -55.38 10.49
C THR A 598 21.54 -54.14 10.69
N TRP A 599 20.46 -53.99 9.92
CA TRP A 599 19.47 -52.95 10.17
C TRP A 599 18.76 -53.14 11.50
N SER A 600 18.51 -54.38 11.92
CA SER A 600 17.95 -54.70 13.23
C SER A 600 18.82 -54.19 14.38
N ASP A 601 20.15 -54.37 14.30
CA ASP A 601 21.09 -53.78 15.27
C ASP A 601 20.98 -52.25 15.33
N LEU A 602 20.82 -51.58 14.18
CA LEU A 602 20.66 -50.12 14.09
C LEU A 602 19.33 -49.65 14.68
N TRP A 603 18.22 -50.33 14.37
CA TRP A 603 16.90 -49.98 14.88
C TRP A 603 16.80 -50.15 16.38
N ASP A 604 17.34 -51.23 16.93
CA ASP A 604 17.37 -51.46 18.37
C ASP A 604 18.25 -50.40 19.07
N CYS A 605 19.41 -50.07 18.50
CA CYS A 605 20.26 -48.98 18.97
C CYS A 605 19.51 -47.64 18.99
N PHE A 606 18.86 -47.26 17.89
CA PHE A 606 18.10 -46.01 17.80
C PHE A 606 16.89 -45.97 18.74
N ALA A 607 16.18 -47.09 18.90
CA ALA A 607 15.07 -47.22 19.82
C ALA A 607 15.52 -46.98 21.27
N ALA A 608 16.67 -47.52 21.67
CA ALA A 608 17.24 -47.39 23.00
C ALA A 608 17.83 -45.99 23.28
N GLU A 609 18.59 -45.44 22.34
CA GLU A 609 19.39 -44.23 22.54
C GLU A 609 18.61 -42.93 22.27
N ILE A 610 17.78 -42.88 21.22
CA ILE A 610 17.16 -41.63 20.73
C ILE A 610 15.79 -41.42 21.35
N LYS A 611 15.74 -41.05 22.63
CA LYS A 611 14.47 -40.97 23.39
C LYS A 611 13.55 -39.82 23.00
N ASN A 612 14.09 -38.74 22.43
CA ASN A 612 13.33 -37.52 22.08
C ASN A 612 12.69 -37.56 20.68
N LEU A 613 12.87 -38.66 19.93
CA LEU A 613 12.30 -38.82 18.60
C LEU A 613 10.78 -39.00 18.67
N VAL A 614 10.04 -38.15 17.96
CA VAL A 614 8.56 -38.11 17.93
C VAL A 614 7.98 -38.31 16.53
N ASP A 615 8.77 -38.15 15.47
CA ASP A 615 8.36 -38.36 14.08
C ASP A 615 9.44 -39.16 13.34
N LEU A 616 9.05 -40.32 12.82
CA LEU A 616 9.93 -41.24 12.10
C LEU A 616 9.28 -41.59 10.75
N ARG A 617 10.06 -41.46 9.67
CA ARG A 617 9.65 -41.87 8.33
C ARG A 617 10.74 -42.69 7.67
N ILE A 618 10.44 -43.95 7.39
CA ILE A 618 11.35 -44.87 6.71
C ILE A 618 10.70 -45.29 5.40
N GLU A 619 11.39 -45.06 4.29
CA GLU A 619 11.01 -45.55 2.96
C GLU A 619 12.17 -46.40 2.45
N MET A 620 12.05 -47.72 2.50
CA MET A 620 13.09 -48.60 1.97
C MET A 620 12.95 -48.82 0.47
N SER A 621 14.08 -49.11 -0.18
CA SER A 621 14.15 -49.32 -1.63
C SER A 621 13.42 -50.59 -2.05
N GLN A 622 12.42 -50.47 -2.92
CA GLN A 622 11.80 -51.62 -3.60
C GLN A 622 12.26 -51.64 -5.05
N SER A 623 12.96 -52.70 -5.47
CA SER A 623 13.33 -52.86 -6.88
C SER A 623 12.13 -53.33 -7.72
N TYR A 624 12.22 -53.12 -9.05
CA TYR A 624 11.25 -53.65 -10.03
C TYR A 624 11.15 -55.19 -10.03
N LEU A 625 12.08 -55.89 -9.37
CA LEU A 625 12.15 -57.34 -9.27
C LEU A 625 11.64 -57.89 -7.92
N HIS A 626 11.01 -57.05 -7.07
CA HIS A 626 10.48 -57.43 -5.75
C HIS A 626 11.53 -57.84 -4.69
N GLU A 627 12.81 -57.52 -4.92
CA GLU A 627 13.88 -57.74 -3.93
C GLU A 627 14.19 -56.44 -3.19
N GLU A 628 14.26 -56.53 -1.86
CA GLU A 628 14.61 -55.41 -0.97
C GLU A 628 16.12 -55.13 -1.01
N MET A 629 16.49 -53.93 -1.46
CA MET A 629 17.89 -53.54 -1.66
C MET A 629 18.45 -52.90 -0.38
N ASN A 630 18.45 -53.63 0.73
CA ASN A 630 18.80 -53.09 2.06
C ASN A 630 20.32 -53.06 2.33
N TYR A 631 21.08 -53.90 1.64
CA TYR A 631 22.53 -54.06 1.77
C TYR A 631 23.21 -53.92 0.40
N VAL A 632 24.37 -53.26 0.36
CA VAL A 632 25.14 -53.04 -0.87
C VAL A 632 26.62 -53.34 -0.67
N GLN A 633 27.25 -53.87 -1.70
CA GLN A 633 28.68 -54.06 -1.81
C GLN A 633 29.23 -53.18 -2.93
N LEU A 634 30.44 -52.64 -2.72
CA LEU A 634 31.16 -51.94 -3.75
C LEU A 634 31.89 -52.97 -4.65
N ASP A 635 31.53 -53.01 -5.93
CA ASP A 635 32.27 -53.69 -6.99
C ASP A 635 33.07 -52.66 -7.81
N GLU A 636 34.38 -52.90 -7.97
CA GLU A 636 35.30 -51.94 -8.62
C GLU A 636 34.99 -51.68 -10.11
N GLY A 637 34.18 -52.52 -10.77
CA GLY A 637 33.82 -52.38 -12.19
C GLY A 637 32.36 -52.02 -12.46
N PHE A 638 31.43 -52.47 -11.61
CA PHE A 638 29.98 -52.28 -11.77
C PHE A 638 29.37 -51.31 -10.76
N GLY A 639 30.13 -50.98 -9.72
CA GLY A 639 29.71 -50.05 -8.72
C GLY A 639 28.95 -50.64 -7.54
N TRP A 640 27.97 -49.91 -7.01
CA TRP A 640 27.19 -50.40 -5.88
C TRP A 640 26.25 -51.51 -6.33
N VAL A 641 26.60 -52.74 -5.98
CA VAL A 641 25.82 -53.93 -6.29
C VAL A 641 25.04 -54.32 -5.03
N PRO A 642 23.72 -54.50 -5.12
CA PRO A 642 22.93 -55.01 -4.00
C PRO A 642 23.36 -56.42 -3.62
N ILE A 643 23.28 -56.71 -2.33
CA ILE A 643 23.50 -58.05 -1.78
C ILE A 643 22.13 -58.59 -1.39
N GLU A 644 21.79 -59.80 -1.85
CA GLU A 644 20.64 -60.53 -1.33
C GLU A 644 20.87 -60.84 0.16
N GLY A 645 20.08 -60.21 1.03
CA GLY A 645 20.02 -60.59 2.44
C GLY A 645 19.37 -61.97 2.57
N ASP A 646 19.85 -62.78 3.52
CA ASP A 646 19.16 -64.01 3.87
C ASP A 646 17.79 -63.69 4.51
N GLN A 647 16.78 -64.52 4.23
CA GLN A 647 15.40 -64.27 4.66
C GLN A 647 15.25 -64.10 6.17
N GLU A 648 16.12 -64.74 6.96
CA GLU A 648 16.11 -64.63 8.42
C GLU A 648 16.53 -63.22 8.86
N THR A 649 17.64 -62.69 8.34
CA THR A 649 18.10 -61.32 8.62
C THR A 649 17.07 -60.27 8.18
N LEU A 650 16.49 -60.41 6.97
CA LEU A 650 15.46 -59.47 6.51
C LEU A 650 14.21 -59.47 7.41
N THR A 651 13.79 -60.65 7.87
CA THR A 651 12.67 -60.78 8.81
C THR A 651 12.98 -60.14 10.17
N GLN A 652 14.22 -60.28 10.66
CA GLN A 652 14.67 -59.63 11.90
C GLN A 652 14.72 -58.10 11.76
N ASP A 653 15.22 -57.60 10.62
CA ASP A 653 15.28 -56.17 10.31
C ASP A 653 13.87 -55.54 10.30
N ASP A 654 12.90 -56.21 9.67
CA ASP A 654 11.50 -55.79 9.64
C ASP A 654 10.85 -55.75 11.03
N LEU A 655 11.08 -56.79 11.84
CA LEU A 655 10.54 -56.87 13.20
C LEU A 655 11.10 -55.75 14.08
N ALA A 656 12.41 -55.52 14.01
CA ALA A 656 13.09 -54.44 14.73
C ALA A 656 12.59 -53.06 14.28
N LEU A 657 12.36 -52.85 12.98
CA LEU A 657 11.78 -51.62 12.45
C LEU A 657 10.35 -51.40 12.98
N GLN A 658 9.49 -52.43 12.96
CA GLN A 658 8.14 -52.34 13.50
C GLN A 658 8.14 -51.98 14.99
N ASN A 659 9.03 -52.59 15.76
CA ASN A 659 9.21 -52.27 17.17
C ASN A 659 9.64 -50.81 17.35
N PHE A 660 10.62 -50.34 16.59
CA PHE A 660 11.10 -48.97 16.66
C PHE A 660 10.01 -47.95 16.29
N VAL A 661 9.26 -48.20 15.21
CA VAL A 661 8.11 -47.38 14.80
C VAL A 661 7.05 -47.31 15.90
N SER A 662 6.73 -48.45 16.54
CA SER A 662 5.79 -48.52 17.66
C SER A 662 6.28 -47.70 18.87
N VAL A 663 7.56 -47.83 19.21
CA VAL A 663 8.20 -47.07 20.29
C VAL A 663 8.10 -45.56 20.01
N VAL A 664 8.40 -45.10 18.79
CA VAL A 664 8.28 -43.67 18.43
C VAL A 664 6.82 -43.20 18.44
N ALA A 665 5.89 -44.01 17.93
CA ALA A 665 4.46 -43.68 17.94
C ALA A 665 3.92 -43.50 19.37
N SER A 666 4.39 -44.31 20.33
CA SER A 666 4.03 -44.17 21.74
C SER A 666 4.53 -42.86 22.37
N ARG A 667 5.70 -42.36 21.94
CA ARG A 667 6.24 -41.08 22.42
C ARG A 667 5.45 -39.89 21.89
N ARG A 668 4.97 -39.99 20.65
CA ARG A 668 4.14 -38.97 19.99
C ARG A 668 2.78 -38.77 20.66
N SER A 669 2.20 -39.80 21.26
CA SER A 669 0.91 -39.66 21.97
C SER A 669 1.04 -39.04 23.37
N THR A 670 2.25 -39.03 23.94
CA THR A 670 2.56 -38.49 25.27
C THR A 670 3.14 -37.07 25.27
N ALA A 671 3.60 -36.59 24.11
CA ALA A 671 4.19 -35.26 23.89
C ALA A 671 3.16 -34.28 23.33
#